data_AF-F0WTP0-F1
#
_entry.id   AF-F0WTP0-F1
#
_cell.length_a   1.000
_cell.length_b   1.000
_cell.length_c   1.000
_cell.angle_alpha   90.00
_cell.angle_beta   90.00
_cell.angle_gamma   90.00
#
_symmetry.space_group_name_H-M   'P 1'
#
loop_
_entity.id
_entity.type
_entity.pdbx_description
1 polymer ?
#
loop_
_entity_poly.entity_id
_entity_poly.type
_entity_poly.pdbx_seq_one_letter_code
_entity_poly.pdbx_strand_id
1 'polypeptide(L)'
;MNGERHSNSIVSSDSLCESSEWVKCSLDSLESVLVEVENELRQLECSDSNIIRNANGIDIDRKTKRAFGRLTIRIGKITDIEDIIRQNPLLAHVKESLQLYLTATIGPIETCEKSMDRFKQTRAIQLQQNSQIVAWNDLIVFEGIKSKTADVKVVIFCKSKLLADYALGEIHISCKQYLDQKIHSSWFFVNSVIAGEKQRQSQSKLHLEVAFGYDAMLRHREILDRKRKKKRTLEETLQIYSENAPKVQSSSRHPAAFGTETAVSDLYIPGFKFTIDVHHPGAVQEAPIPDNGRVETPYGRGVVICYRKMSKIYVIQLDPHLSGQAPSYAYLKKNFVIDEPEYPILKVLSTVLTPYGLGQIVEIRKNDGVVEVQAPFGKMFVQKNDIRPPPKSVESMTMKELIHQAVSTTEKGNKLFKQSKLDTAVYMYVESLVYLERVKKENATHKQRAIALQTMIRCHLNIGACRLKMNAFEQARVSCTSAVNVLNVLSENRSSDVVTWMARLDISEQLLFSEWPAKAHFRRAQAYMKLHKYGDARDDLIAAIRLNPKDRSCRVLLEQVNVLYSEQKNNEKQTWGGIFESVGADDKGNEAKEQSEENDPFGSSDNSASETRPENLGATAATASDGLSDMFIKTLVSVSIFSVSAATFAFLAFRRKRV
;
A
#
# COMPACT_ATOMS: atom_id res chain seq x y z
N MET A 1 44.10 -17.22 -27.37
CA MET A 1 43.51 -15.91 -27.71
C MET A 1 42.11 -15.87 -27.13
N ASN A 2 41.87 -14.91 -26.23
CA ASN A 2 40.62 -14.36 -25.69
C ASN A 2 39.49 -15.35 -25.34
N GLY A 3 39.07 -15.59 -24.10
CA GLY A 3 39.21 -14.81 -22.86
C GLY A 3 37.94 -14.01 -22.56
N GLU A 4 36.88 -14.65 -22.07
CA GLU A 4 35.79 -13.97 -21.37
C GLU A 4 35.49 -14.67 -20.04
N ARG A 5 35.68 -13.92 -18.97
CA ARG A 5 35.46 -14.30 -17.58
C ARG A 5 33.99 -14.09 -17.25
N HIS A 6 33.29 -15.13 -16.80
CA HIS A 6 31.99 -14.98 -16.13
C HIS A 6 32.20 -14.32 -14.77
N SER A 7 31.76 -13.08 -14.64
CA SER A 7 31.67 -12.38 -13.36
C SER A 7 30.41 -12.83 -12.62
N ASN A 8 30.58 -13.58 -11.53
CA ASN A 8 29.59 -13.77 -10.49
C ASN A 8 29.26 -12.43 -9.85
N SER A 9 28.09 -11.85 -10.14
CA SER A 9 27.51 -10.76 -9.35
C SER A 9 26.55 -11.35 -8.32
N ILE A 10 26.98 -11.39 -7.07
CA ILE A 10 26.10 -11.56 -5.90
C ILE A 10 25.22 -10.31 -5.84
N VAL A 11 23.94 -10.46 -6.15
CA VAL A 11 22.94 -9.39 -5.99
C VAL A 11 22.48 -9.42 -4.52
N SER A 12 22.84 -8.36 -3.80
CA SER A 12 22.40 -8.07 -2.43
C SER A 12 20.89 -7.81 -2.38
N SER A 13 20.25 -8.33 -1.34
CA SER A 13 18.79 -8.37 -1.09
C SER A 13 18.12 -7.03 -0.71
N ASP A 14 18.57 -5.89 -1.24
CA ASP A 14 18.10 -4.55 -0.80
C ASP A 14 17.81 -3.56 -1.95
N SER A 15 17.15 -4.01 -3.03
CA SER A 15 16.74 -3.08 -4.09
C SER A 15 15.45 -3.49 -4.82
N LEU A 16 14.30 -3.44 -4.14
CA LEU A 16 13.00 -3.48 -4.82
C LEU A 16 11.99 -2.53 -4.16
N CYS A 17 12.19 -1.22 -4.34
CA CYS A 17 11.11 -0.25 -4.13
C CYS A 17 11.36 1.02 -4.96
N GLU A 18 11.42 0.92 -6.28
CA GLU A 18 11.29 2.08 -7.17
C GLU A 18 10.44 1.72 -8.40
N SER A 19 9.51 2.63 -8.72
CA SER A 19 8.54 2.65 -9.83
C SER A 19 7.30 1.74 -9.70
N SER A 20 6.15 2.37 -9.39
CA SER A 20 4.82 1.81 -9.64
C SER A 20 4.39 2.19 -11.06
N GLU A 21 5.11 1.70 -12.07
CA GLU A 21 4.43 1.20 -13.26
C GLU A 21 3.88 -0.18 -12.88
N TRP A 22 2.74 -0.61 -13.44
CA TRP A 22 2.16 -1.91 -13.13
C TRP A 22 3.05 -3.05 -13.62
N VAL A 23 4.06 -3.39 -12.83
CA VAL A 23 4.79 -4.64 -12.94
C VAL A 23 4.97 -5.19 -11.54
N LYS A 24 3.97 -5.97 -11.11
CA LYS A 24 4.19 -7.01 -10.11
C LYS A 24 3.30 -8.21 -10.40
N CYS A 25 3.49 -8.78 -11.60
CA CYS A 25 3.40 -10.23 -11.69
C CYS A 25 4.69 -10.75 -11.04
N SER A 26 4.64 -11.05 -9.74
CA SER A 26 5.66 -11.91 -9.17
C SER A 26 5.68 -13.18 -10.01
N LEU A 27 6.75 -13.40 -10.77
CA LEU A 27 7.03 -14.61 -11.53
C LEU A 27 7.19 -15.87 -10.65
N ASP A 28 6.79 -15.77 -9.37
CA ASP A 28 6.79 -16.81 -8.35
C ASP A 28 5.99 -18.07 -8.72
N SER A 29 5.15 -18.06 -9.76
CA SER A 29 4.41 -19.27 -10.15
C SER A 29 5.10 -20.12 -11.24
N LEU A 30 5.83 -19.52 -12.20
CA LEU A 30 6.47 -20.27 -13.30
C LEU A 30 7.96 -20.49 -13.07
N GLU A 31 8.71 -19.46 -12.67
CA GLU A 31 10.15 -19.57 -12.41
C GLU A 31 10.44 -20.50 -11.24
N SER A 32 9.62 -20.43 -10.19
CA SER A 32 9.65 -21.38 -9.07
C SER A 32 9.42 -22.83 -9.55
N VAL A 33 8.41 -23.05 -10.39
CA VAL A 33 8.12 -24.38 -10.94
C VAL A 33 9.24 -24.88 -11.85
N LEU A 34 9.90 -24.00 -12.61
CA LEU A 34 11.06 -24.35 -13.42
C LEU A 34 12.24 -24.80 -12.56
N VAL A 35 12.62 -24.02 -11.55
CA VAL A 35 13.68 -24.38 -10.60
C VAL A 35 13.35 -25.68 -9.87
N GLU A 36 12.10 -25.85 -9.47
CA GLU A 36 11.61 -27.10 -8.86
C GLU A 36 11.68 -28.29 -9.81
N VAL A 37 11.44 -28.11 -11.11
CA VAL A 37 11.56 -29.17 -12.13
C VAL A 37 13.02 -29.53 -12.36
N GLU A 38 13.92 -28.55 -12.47
CA GLU A 38 15.36 -28.76 -12.62
C GLU A 38 15.95 -29.48 -11.40
N ASN A 39 15.53 -29.12 -10.19
CA ASN A 39 15.99 -29.78 -8.97
C ASN A 39 15.57 -31.26 -8.93
N GLU A 40 14.34 -31.60 -9.32
CA GLU A 40 13.88 -33.00 -9.38
C GLU A 40 14.57 -33.78 -10.50
N LEU A 41 14.85 -33.13 -11.65
CA LEU A 41 15.65 -33.73 -12.72
C LEU A 41 17.06 -34.08 -12.25
N ARG A 42 17.74 -33.17 -11.55
CA ARG A 42 19.05 -33.45 -10.94
C ARG A 42 18.97 -34.60 -9.93
N GLN A 43 17.91 -34.66 -9.12
CA GLN A 43 17.71 -35.76 -8.17
C GLN A 43 17.48 -37.11 -8.86
N LEU A 44 16.76 -37.13 -9.99
CA LEU A 44 16.60 -38.32 -10.84
C LEU A 44 17.91 -38.73 -11.48
N GLU A 45 18.68 -37.80 -12.05
CA GLU A 45 19.99 -38.07 -12.66
C GLU A 45 20.99 -38.63 -11.63
N CYS A 46 21.02 -38.09 -10.42
CA CYS A 46 21.83 -38.65 -9.32
C CYS A 46 21.38 -40.06 -8.93
N SER A 47 20.08 -40.34 -9.01
CA SER A 47 19.47 -41.62 -8.62
C SER A 47 19.61 -42.71 -9.69
N ASP A 48 19.57 -42.36 -10.98
CA ASP A 48 19.63 -43.30 -12.12
C ASP A 48 20.95 -44.09 -12.16
N SER A 49 22.01 -43.55 -11.57
CA SER A 49 23.35 -44.12 -11.72
C SER A 49 23.55 -45.49 -11.04
N ASN A 50 22.76 -45.92 -10.03
CA ASN A 50 23.09 -47.12 -9.24
C ASN A 50 21.98 -47.55 -8.22
N ILE A 51 20.84 -48.12 -8.63
CA ILE A 51 19.78 -48.55 -7.68
C ILE A 51 19.73 -50.08 -7.58
N ILE A 52 19.75 -50.57 -6.34
CA ILE A 52 19.60 -52.00 -6.02
C ILE A 52 18.27 -52.18 -5.30
N ARG A 53 17.43 -53.09 -5.79
CA ARG A 53 16.11 -53.39 -5.22
C ARG A 53 16.08 -54.78 -4.61
N ASN A 54 15.27 -54.96 -3.58
CA ASN A 54 14.99 -56.27 -3.02
C ASN A 54 13.91 -57.01 -3.86
N ALA A 55 13.69 -58.30 -3.56
CA ALA A 55 12.70 -59.13 -4.26
C ALA A 55 11.24 -58.61 -4.17
N ASN A 56 10.95 -57.75 -3.20
CA ASN A 56 9.63 -57.13 -3.00
C ASN A 56 9.51 -55.75 -3.68
N GLY A 57 10.52 -55.34 -4.46
CA GLY A 57 10.53 -54.08 -5.19
C GLY A 57 10.66 -52.84 -4.30
N ILE A 58 11.39 -52.95 -3.18
CA ILE A 58 11.78 -51.84 -2.29
C ILE A 58 13.27 -51.54 -2.49
N ASP A 59 13.62 -50.25 -2.51
CA ASP A 59 14.99 -49.80 -2.65
C ASP A 59 15.87 -50.20 -1.46
N ILE A 60 17.15 -50.47 -1.70
CA ILE A 60 18.15 -50.79 -0.68
C ILE A 60 19.16 -49.63 -0.59
N ASP A 61 19.39 -49.12 0.62
CA ASP A 61 20.40 -48.10 0.88
C ASP A 61 21.81 -48.69 0.74
N ARG A 62 22.69 -48.02 -0.02
CA ARG A 62 24.05 -48.50 -0.33
C ARG A 62 24.98 -48.52 0.87
N LYS A 63 24.83 -47.56 1.78
CA LYS A 63 25.73 -47.43 2.95
C LYS A 63 25.45 -48.49 3.99
N THR A 64 24.18 -48.80 4.19
CA THR A 64 23.71 -49.70 5.23
C THR A 64 23.40 -51.11 4.71
N LYS A 65 23.23 -51.28 3.38
CA LYS A 65 22.69 -52.49 2.71
C LYS A 65 21.31 -52.88 3.24
N ARG A 66 20.56 -51.91 3.76
CA ARG A 66 19.26 -52.09 4.40
C ARG A 66 18.12 -51.65 3.49
N ALA A 67 16.94 -52.23 3.64
CA ALA A 67 15.74 -51.82 2.93
C ALA A 67 15.35 -50.39 3.32
N PHE A 68 15.12 -49.53 2.33
CA PHE A 68 14.82 -48.11 2.48
C PHE A 68 13.33 -47.83 2.79
N GLY A 69 12.49 -48.86 2.84
CA GLY A 69 11.05 -48.71 3.08
C GLY A 69 10.78 -47.88 4.34
N ARG A 70 10.10 -46.74 4.16
CA ARG A 70 9.84 -45.73 5.18
C ARG A 70 8.35 -45.48 5.31
N LEU A 71 7.79 -45.77 6.48
CA LEU A 71 6.39 -45.47 6.82
C LEU A 71 6.34 -44.31 7.81
N THR A 72 5.62 -43.26 7.46
CA THR A 72 5.40 -42.10 8.32
C THR A 72 3.94 -42.03 8.73
N ILE A 73 3.68 -41.92 10.03
CA ILE A 73 2.35 -41.76 10.61
C ILE A 73 2.36 -40.49 11.45
N ARG A 74 1.68 -39.44 10.99
CA ARG A 74 1.47 -38.20 11.74
C ARG A 74 0.11 -38.24 12.42
N ILE A 75 0.10 -38.01 13.72
CA ILE A 75 -1.12 -38.05 14.54
C ILE A 75 -1.62 -36.62 14.66
N GLY A 76 -2.81 -36.36 14.12
CA GLY A 76 -3.38 -35.01 14.09
C GLY A 76 -4.18 -34.70 15.35
N LYS A 77 -5.42 -35.18 15.38
CA LYS A 77 -6.41 -34.87 16.42
C LYS A 77 -7.22 -36.11 16.75
N ILE A 78 -7.65 -36.22 18.00
CA ILE A 78 -8.64 -37.20 18.43
C ILE A 78 -9.92 -36.48 18.86
N THR A 79 -11.06 -37.08 18.53
CA THR A 79 -12.40 -36.56 18.81
C THR A 79 -13.13 -37.51 19.74
N ASP A 80 -14.00 -36.97 20.59
CA ASP A 80 -14.97 -37.71 21.42
C ASP A 80 -14.33 -38.78 22.32
N ILE A 81 -13.12 -38.53 22.84
CA ILE A 81 -12.40 -39.47 23.70
C ILE A 81 -13.06 -39.66 25.08
N GLU A 82 -13.83 -38.66 25.54
CA GLU A 82 -14.61 -38.78 26.77
C GLU A 82 -15.61 -39.94 26.72
N ASP A 83 -16.18 -40.23 25.53
CA ASP A 83 -17.14 -41.33 25.39
C ASP A 83 -16.47 -42.69 25.59
N ILE A 84 -15.26 -42.88 25.06
CA ILE A 84 -14.45 -44.08 25.34
C ILE A 84 -14.10 -44.17 26.82
N ILE A 85 -13.71 -43.06 27.46
CA ILE A 85 -13.36 -43.05 28.89
C ILE A 85 -14.57 -43.39 29.77
N ARG A 86 -15.75 -42.84 29.46
CA ARG A 86 -17.01 -43.11 30.19
C ARG A 86 -17.49 -44.55 30.01
N GLN A 87 -17.25 -45.14 28.84
CA GLN A 87 -17.59 -46.54 28.57
C GLN A 87 -16.69 -47.54 29.32
N ASN A 88 -15.52 -47.10 29.82
CA ASN A 88 -14.61 -47.94 30.59
C ASN A 88 -14.87 -47.79 32.10
N PRO A 89 -15.42 -48.82 32.79
CA PRO A 89 -15.84 -48.71 34.19
C PRO A 89 -14.69 -48.41 35.17
N LEU A 90 -13.44 -48.75 34.81
CA LEU A 90 -12.25 -48.48 35.63
C LEU A 90 -11.76 -47.02 35.53
N LEU A 91 -12.08 -46.33 34.44
CA LEU A 91 -11.61 -44.97 34.16
C LEU A 91 -12.69 -43.90 34.40
N ALA A 92 -13.96 -44.30 34.43
CA ALA A 92 -15.11 -43.41 34.63
C ALA A 92 -15.09 -42.64 35.96
N HIS A 93 -14.39 -43.14 36.99
CA HIS A 93 -14.34 -42.55 38.33
C HIS A 93 -13.00 -41.87 38.68
N VAL A 94 -12.04 -41.82 37.73
CA VAL A 94 -10.71 -41.24 37.98
C VAL A 94 -10.80 -39.71 37.89
N LYS A 95 -10.62 -39.03 39.03
CA LYS A 95 -10.63 -37.55 39.13
C LYS A 95 -9.28 -36.89 38.77
N GLU A 96 -8.23 -37.69 38.59
CA GLU A 96 -6.88 -37.20 38.28
C GLU A 96 -6.69 -36.89 36.79
N SER A 97 -5.68 -36.08 36.46
CA SER A 97 -5.31 -35.78 35.07
C SER A 97 -4.81 -37.04 34.35
N LEU A 98 -5.64 -37.61 33.49
CA LEU A 98 -5.27 -38.75 32.64
C LEU A 98 -4.26 -38.31 31.58
N GLN A 99 -3.26 -39.16 31.33
CA GLN A 99 -2.30 -38.97 30.25
C GLN A 99 -2.54 -40.00 29.16
N LEU A 100 -2.63 -39.54 27.91
CA LEU A 100 -2.79 -40.40 26.74
C LEU A 100 -1.45 -40.52 26.02
N TYR A 101 -1.06 -41.73 25.67
CA TYR A 101 0.04 -41.94 24.74
C TYR A 101 -0.34 -43.00 23.70
N LEU A 102 0.29 -43.00 22.54
CA LEU A 102 0.00 -43.92 21.44
C LEU A 102 1.24 -44.75 21.13
N THR A 103 1.03 -46.04 20.92
CA THR A 103 2.08 -46.97 20.50
C THR A 103 1.75 -47.50 19.13
N ALA A 104 2.73 -47.50 18.23
CA ALA A 104 2.63 -48.14 16.93
C ALA A 104 3.56 -49.35 16.91
N THR A 105 3.02 -50.50 16.51
CA THR A 105 3.78 -51.74 16.32
C THR A 105 3.62 -52.25 14.91
N ILE A 106 4.75 -52.58 14.26
CA ILE A 106 4.76 -53.07 12.88
C ILE A 106 4.98 -54.58 12.83
N GLY A 107 4.20 -55.27 11.99
CA GLY A 107 4.29 -56.70 11.74
C GLY A 107 3.73 -57.07 10.36
N PRO A 108 3.78 -58.35 9.95
CA PRO A 108 4.49 -59.47 10.57
C PRO A 108 6.01 -59.30 10.59
N ILE A 109 6.71 -60.00 11.50
CA ILE A 109 8.17 -59.85 11.76
C ILE A 109 9.02 -59.96 10.49
N GLU A 110 8.61 -60.82 9.57
CA GLU A 110 9.28 -61.12 8.30
C GLU A 110 9.33 -59.93 7.34
N THR A 111 8.40 -58.98 7.50
CA THR A 111 8.31 -57.78 6.66
C THR A 111 9.30 -56.68 7.03
N CYS A 112 10.05 -56.87 8.11
CA CYS A 112 10.91 -55.86 8.72
C CYS A 112 12.36 -56.33 8.83
N GLU A 113 13.28 -55.39 9.00
CA GLU A 113 14.67 -55.71 9.33
C GLU A 113 14.86 -56.19 10.77
N LYS A 114 15.78 -57.14 10.98
CA LYS A 114 16.14 -57.65 12.31
C LYS A 114 16.67 -56.56 13.25
N SER A 115 17.22 -55.49 12.69
CA SER A 115 17.78 -54.35 13.43
C SER A 115 16.81 -53.17 13.60
N MET A 116 15.59 -53.28 13.07
CA MET A 116 14.60 -52.20 13.11
C MET A 116 13.86 -52.20 14.44
N ASP A 117 13.70 -51.02 15.02
CA ASP A 117 12.82 -50.82 16.17
C ASP A 117 11.35 -50.91 15.71
N ARG A 118 10.69 -52.00 16.11
CA ARG A 118 9.32 -52.33 15.69
C ARG A 118 8.27 -51.67 16.56
N PHE A 119 8.66 -51.13 17.71
CA PHE A 119 7.77 -50.53 18.68
C PHE A 119 8.14 -49.06 18.83
N LYS A 120 7.21 -48.16 18.52
CA LYS A 120 7.43 -46.72 18.72
C LYS A 120 6.29 -46.13 19.52
N GLN A 121 6.66 -45.24 20.44
CA GLN A 121 5.73 -44.58 21.35
C GLN A 121 5.79 -43.06 21.15
N THR A 122 4.63 -42.42 21.24
CA THR A 122 4.50 -40.96 21.20
C THR A 122 4.73 -40.32 22.55
N ARG A 123 4.76 -38.99 22.59
CA ARG A 123 4.71 -38.25 23.85
C ARG A 123 3.34 -38.45 24.50
N ALA A 124 3.33 -38.37 25.83
CA ALA A 124 2.11 -38.42 26.62
C ALA A 124 1.45 -37.03 26.66
N ILE A 125 0.15 -36.97 26.38
CA ILE A 125 -0.66 -35.75 26.37
C ILE A 125 -1.62 -35.75 27.53
N GLN A 126 -1.68 -34.65 28.26
CA GLN A 126 -2.65 -34.47 29.34
C GLN A 126 -4.03 -34.11 28.78
N LEU A 127 -5.04 -34.87 29.21
CA LEU A 127 -6.43 -34.55 28.94
C LEU A 127 -6.87 -33.32 29.75
N GLN A 128 -7.22 -32.23 29.06
CA GLN A 128 -7.93 -31.10 29.66
C GLN A 128 -9.41 -31.46 29.81
N GLN A 129 -10.01 -31.14 30.95
CA GLN A 129 -11.42 -31.42 31.23
C GLN A 129 -12.33 -30.66 30.25
N ASN A 130 -13.35 -31.34 29.70
CA ASN A 130 -14.39 -30.81 28.80
C ASN A 130 -13.98 -30.50 27.34
N SER A 131 -12.85 -31.02 26.86
CA SER A 131 -12.41 -30.83 25.48
C SER A 131 -12.84 -32.00 24.58
N GLN A 132 -13.81 -31.77 23.70
CA GLN A 132 -14.26 -32.76 22.70
C GLN A 132 -13.20 -33.10 21.64
N ILE A 133 -12.21 -32.22 21.44
CA ILE A 133 -11.14 -32.39 20.46
C ILE A 133 -9.79 -32.15 21.14
N VAL A 134 -8.89 -33.12 21.05
CA VAL A 134 -7.52 -33.01 21.57
C VAL A 134 -6.55 -33.06 20.40
N ALA A 135 -5.69 -32.04 20.28
CA ALA A 135 -4.63 -32.00 19.28
C ALA A 135 -3.38 -32.73 19.79
N TRP A 136 -2.77 -33.55 18.93
CA TRP A 136 -1.62 -34.37 19.29
C TRP A 136 -0.35 -33.94 18.57
N ASN A 137 -0.40 -33.82 17.24
CA ASN A 137 0.70 -33.37 16.37
C ASN A 137 2.05 -34.10 16.54
N ASP A 138 2.04 -35.37 16.97
CA ASP A 138 3.25 -36.21 17.01
C ASP A 138 3.48 -36.96 15.69
N LEU A 139 4.74 -37.32 15.43
CA LEU A 139 5.17 -38.03 14.23
C LEU A 139 5.88 -39.34 14.60
N ILE A 140 5.40 -40.45 14.06
CA ILE A 140 6.05 -41.76 14.14
C ILE A 140 6.62 -42.11 12.76
N VAL A 141 7.88 -42.53 12.72
CA VAL A 141 8.55 -42.93 11.48
C VAL A 141 9.16 -44.31 11.66
N PHE A 142 8.82 -45.26 10.80
CA PHE A 142 9.50 -46.56 10.69
C PHE A 142 10.39 -46.55 9.44
N GLU A 143 11.64 -46.97 9.58
CA GLU A 143 12.63 -47.07 8.50
C GLU A 143 13.22 -48.48 8.54
N GLY A 144 13.32 -49.17 7.40
CA GLY A 144 13.78 -50.57 7.35
C GLY A 144 12.71 -51.59 6.94
N ILE A 145 11.62 -51.15 6.30
CA ILE A 145 10.53 -52.04 5.87
C ILE A 145 10.94 -52.76 4.58
N LYS A 146 10.87 -54.10 4.59
CA LYS A 146 11.28 -54.98 3.48
C LYS A 146 10.13 -55.42 2.58
N SER A 147 8.89 -55.35 3.04
CA SER A 147 7.72 -55.78 2.27
C SER A 147 6.63 -54.72 2.21
N LYS A 148 5.94 -54.66 1.07
CA LYS A 148 4.74 -53.85 0.84
C LYS A 148 3.52 -54.36 1.61
N THR A 149 3.60 -55.57 2.16
CA THR A 149 2.54 -56.23 2.94
C THR A 149 2.67 -56.01 4.45
N ALA A 150 3.49 -55.05 4.89
CA ALA A 150 3.60 -54.72 6.29
C ALA A 150 2.30 -54.07 6.80
N ASP A 151 1.92 -54.40 8.02
CA ASP A 151 0.77 -53.87 8.73
C ASP A 151 1.25 -53.22 10.03
N VAL A 152 0.62 -52.09 10.38
CA VAL A 152 0.89 -51.38 11.63
C VAL A 152 -0.35 -51.41 12.50
N LYS A 153 -0.16 -51.90 13.73
CA LYS A 153 -1.14 -51.84 14.80
C LYS A 153 -0.85 -50.64 15.68
N VAL A 154 -1.77 -49.69 15.69
CA VAL A 154 -1.73 -48.48 16.49
C VAL A 154 -2.66 -48.67 17.69
N VAL A 155 -2.14 -48.54 18.90
CA VAL A 155 -2.91 -48.71 20.15
C VAL A 155 -2.81 -47.43 20.97
N ILE A 156 -3.96 -46.96 21.46
CA ILE A 156 -4.07 -45.80 22.34
C ILE A 156 -4.05 -46.30 23.78
N PHE A 157 -3.09 -45.82 24.56
CA PHE A 157 -2.95 -46.15 25.97
C PHE A 157 -3.29 -44.95 26.85
N CYS A 158 -3.86 -45.25 28.01
CA CYS A 158 -4.11 -44.31 29.07
C CYS A 158 -3.25 -44.66 30.28
N LYS A 159 -2.51 -43.66 30.76
CA LYS A 159 -1.69 -43.74 31.96
C LYS A 159 -2.30 -42.87 33.05
N SER A 160 -2.41 -43.43 34.23
CA SER A 160 -2.82 -42.75 35.47
C SER A 160 -1.75 -42.96 36.54
N LYS A 161 -1.74 -42.16 37.61
CA LYS A 161 -0.83 -42.40 38.74
C LYS A 161 -1.18 -43.68 39.51
N LEU A 162 -2.44 -44.11 39.42
CA LEU A 162 -3.01 -45.22 40.19
C LEU A 162 -3.17 -46.53 39.40
N LEU A 163 -3.20 -46.47 38.07
CA LEU A 163 -3.46 -47.62 37.20
C LEU A 163 -2.26 -47.86 36.27
N ALA A 164 -1.95 -49.14 36.05
CA ALA A 164 -1.04 -49.57 34.98
C ALA A 164 -1.60 -49.18 33.60
N ASP A 165 -0.75 -49.14 32.60
CA ASP A 165 -1.10 -48.66 31.25
C ASP A 165 -2.28 -49.47 30.67
N TYR A 166 -3.39 -48.77 30.42
CA TYR A 166 -4.63 -49.38 29.96
C TYR A 166 -4.88 -49.07 28.49
N ALA A 167 -5.13 -50.10 27.66
CA ALA A 167 -5.39 -49.94 26.24
C ALA A 167 -6.86 -49.50 26.00
N LEU A 168 -7.05 -48.28 25.50
CA LEU A 168 -8.37 -47.72 25.20
C LEU A 168 -8.93 -48.21 23.87
N GLY A 169 -8.06 -48.41 22.88
CA GLY A 169 -8.50 -48.83 21.56
C GLY A 169 -7.36 -49.08 20.57
N GLU A 170 -7.68 -49.80 19.50
CA GLU A 170 -6.75 -50.20 18.46
C GLU A 170 -7.21 -49.80 17.06
N ILE A 171 -6.24 -49.51 16.19
CA ILE A 171 -6.39 -49.16 14.78
C ILE A 171 -5.37 -49.97 13.98
N HIS A 172 -5.83 -50.58 12.89
CA HIS A 172 -4.98 -51.36 11.98
C HIS A 172 -4.78 -50.60 10.67
N ILE A 173 -3.54 -50.46 10.24
CA ILE A 173 -3.14 -49.73 9.03
C ILE A 173 -2.30 -50.67 8.16
N SER A 174 -2.75 -50.95 6.93
CA SER A 174 -1.99 -51.80 6.00
C SER A 174 -1.22 -50.97 4.99
N CYS A 175 0.08 -51.24 4.81
CA CYS A 175 0.91 -50.55 3.82
C CYS A 175 0.44 -50.76 2.37
N LYS A 176 -0.33 -51.82 2.09
CA LYS A 176 -0.95 -52.07 0.77
C LYS A 176 -1.88 -50.95 0.31
N GLN A 177 -2.43 -50.18 1.25
CA GLN A 177 -3.34 -49.07 0.95
C GLN A 177 -2.60 -47.81 0.45
N TYR A 178 -1.27 -47.75 0.64
CA TYR A 178 -0.45 -46.54 0.42
C TYR A 178 0.67 -46.76 -0.61
N LEU A 179 0.43 -47.63 -1.60
CA LEU A 179 1.42 -47.97 -2.64
C LEU A 179 1.66 -46.84 -3.65
N ASP A 180 0.81 -45.82 -3.65
CA ASP A 180 0.99 -44.60 -4.45
C ASP A 180 2.06 -43.66 -3.87
N GLN A 181 2.64 -44.01 -2.71
CA GLN A 181 3.69 -43.24 -2.01
C GLN A 181 3.32 -41.78 -1.73
N LYS A 182 2.02 -41.49 -1.61
CA LYS A 182 1.47 -40.17 -1.29
C LYS A 182 1.05 -40.10 0.18
N ILE A 183 0.82 -38.87 0.65
CA ILE A 183 0.30 -38.63 2.00
C ILE A 183 -1.23 -38.73 1.95
N HIS A 184 -1.78 -39.62 2.75
CA HIS A 184 -3.22 -39.82 2.90
C HIS A 184 -3.65 -39.36 4.29
N SER A 185 -4.55 -38.37 4.34
CA SER A 185 -5.19 -37.87 5.56
C SER A 185 -6.56 -38.53 5.71
N SER A 186 -6.79 -39.25 6.81
CA SER A 186 -8.05 -39.96 7.03
C SER A 186 -8.40 -40.08 8.51
N TRP A 187 -9.71 -40.18 8.77
CA TRP A 187 -10.25 -40.43 10.11
C TRP A 187 -10.46 -41.93 10.31
N PHE A 188 -9.82 -42.49 11.34
CA PHE A 188 -9.93 -43.89 11.71
C PHE A 188 -10.79 -44.03 12.97
N PHE A 189 -11.72 -44.98 12.96
CA PHE A 189 -12.50 -45.32 14.14
C PHE A 189 -11.63 -46.07 15.14
N VAL A 190 -11.68 -45.67 16.41
CA VAL A 190 -10.95 -46.33 17.49
C VAL A 190 -11.78 -47.53 17.95
N ASN A 191 -11.32 -48.75 17.63
CA ASN A 191 -12.02 -49.97 18.03
C ASN A 191 -11.70 -50.30 19.50
N SER A 192 -12.72 -50.61 20.30
CA SER A 192 -12.54 -51.03 21.69
C SER A 192 -11.85 -52.40 21.77
N VAL A 193 -10.89 -52.53 22.69
CA VAL A 193 -10.07 -53.75 22.90
C VAL A 193 -10.85 -54.86 23.63
N ILE A 194 -11.99 -54.54 24.26
CA ILE A 194 -12.76 -55.53 25.03
C ILE A 194 -13.64 -56.36 24.09
N ALA A 195 -13.24 -57.61 23.88
CA ALA A 195 -13.99 -58.66 23.21
C ALA A 195 -15.05 -59.23 24.17
N GLY A 196 -16.20 -58.56 24.28
CA GLY A 196 -17.31 -59.06 25.08
C GLY A 196 -18.52 -58.13 25.00
N GLU A 197 -19.60 -58.65 24.41
CA GLU A 197 -20.97 -58.11 24.43
C GLU A 197 -21.24 -56.82 23.62
N LYS A 198 -22.06 -56.98 22.55
CA LYS A 198 -22.81 -55.97 21.79
C LYS A 198 -22.26 -54.53 21.89
N GLN A 199 -21.14 -54.28 21.21
CA GLN A 199 -20.47 -52.98 21.17
C GLN A 199 -21.40 -51.87 20.65
N ARG A 200 -21.74 -50.90 21.50
CA ARG A 200 -22.00 -49.54 21.01
C ARG A 200 -20.70 -49.07 20.38
N GLN A 201 -20.67 -48.88 19.06
CA GLN A 201 -19.50 -48.33 18.38
C GLN A 201 -19.10 -47.02 19.08
N SER A 202 -17.88 -46.99 19.63
CA SER A 202 -17.24 -45.77 20.10
C SER A 202 -17.25 -44.75 18.96
N GLN A 203 -17.84 -43.58 19.20
CA GLN A 203 -17.89 -42.51 18.19
C GLN A 203 -16.54 -41.83 17.99
N SER A 204 -15.55 -42.13 18.84
CA SER A 204 -14.24 -41.51 18.83
C SER A 204 -13.46 -41.84 17.56
N LYS A 205 -13.01 -40.78 16.89
CA LYS A 205 -12.21 -40.88 15.67
C LYS A 205 -10.84 -40.27 15.89
N LEU A 206 -9.83 -40.95 15.36
CA LEU A 206 -8.45 -40.49 15.34
C LEU A 206 -8.07 -40.05 13.92
N HIS A 207 -7.61 -38.82 13.76
CA HIS A 207 -7.08 -38.32 12.51
C HIS A 207 -5.61 -38.71 12.36
N LEU A 208 -5.31 -39.51 11.34
CA LEU A 208 -3.96 -39.93 11.01
C LEU A 208 -3.61 -39.50 9.58
N GLU A 209 -2.37 -39.06 9.39
CA GLU A 209 -1.79 -38.88 8.06
C GLU A 209 -0.71 -39.93 7.85
N VAL A 210 -0.91 -40.80 6.87
CA VAL A 210 -0.06 -41.95 6.61
C VAL A 210 0.57 -41.81 5.24
N ALA A 211 1.87 -42.11 5.14
CA ALA A 211 2.57 -42.22 3.86
C ALA A 211 3.59 -43.35 3.91
N PHE A 212 3.66 -44.15 2.85
CA PHE A 212 4.62 -45.25 2.72
C PHE A 212 5.51 -45.03 1.50
N GLY A 213 6.78 -44.71 1.74
CA GLY A 213 7.77 -44.55 0.68
C GLY A 213 8.65 -45.79 0.55
N TYR A 214 8.78 -46.33 -0.67
CA TYR A 214 9.56 -47.55 -0.93
C TYR A 214 10.38 -47.52 -2.23
N ASP A 215 10.02 -46.66 -3.19
CA ASP A 215 10.72 -46.47 -4.47
C ASP A 215 10.96 -44.97 -4.69
N ALA A 216 12.21 -44.54 -4.52
CA ALA A 216 12.61 -43.15 -4.67
C ALA A 216 12.49 -42.68 -6.12
N MET A 217 12.88 -43.50 -7.10
CA MET A 217 12.84 -43.13 -8.53
C MET A 217 11.42 -42.94 -9.03
N LEU A 218 10.53 -43.89 -8.73
CA LEU A 218 9.14 -43.80 -9.15
C LEU A 218 8.47 -42.56 -8.54
N ARG A 219 8.79 -42.25 -7.28
CA ARG A 219 8.30 -41.06 -6.58
C ARG A 219 8.79 -39.76 -7.22
N HIS A 220 10.09 -39.63 -7.48
CA HIS A 220 10.64 -38.44 -8.14
C HIS A 220 10.12 -38.29 -9.58
N ARG A 221 9.93 -39.40 -10.31
CA ARG A 221 9.33 -39.39 -11.65
C ARG A 221 7.89 -38.90 -11.64
N GLU A 222 7.06 -39.40 -10.73
CA GLU A 222 5.67 -38.93 -10.58
C GLU A 222 5.60 -37.46 -10.14
N ILE A 223 6.48 -37.04 -9.22
CA ILE A 223 6.57 -35.63 -8.81
C ILE A 223 6.97 -34.75 -9.99
N LEU A 224 7.96 -35.18 -10.78
CA LEU A 224 8.41 -34.49 -11.98
C LEU A 224 7.29 -34.38 -13.02
N ASP A 225 6.56 -35.45 -13.31
CA ASP A 225 5.47 -35.45 -14.28
C ASP A 225 4.33 -34.51 -13.85
N ARG A 226 3.99 -34.51 -12.56
CA ARG A 226 3.04 -33.56 -11.98
C ARG A 226 3.51 -32.11 -12.12
N LYS A 227 4.79 -31.83 -11.83
CA LYS A 227 5.38 -30.49 -11.95
C LYS A 227 5.45 -30.04 -13.43
N ARG A 228 5.81 -30.93 -14.36
CA ARG A 228 5.80 -30.69 -15.81
C ARG A 228 4.40 -30.41 -16.35
N LYS A 229 3.38 -31.12 -15.86
CA LYS A 229 1.97 -30.85 -16.20
C LYS A 229 1.55 -29.47 -15.70
N LYS A 230 1.91 -29.12 -14.46
CA LYS A 230 1.66 -27.79 -13.88
C LYS A 230 2.35 -26.67 -14.69
N LYS A 231 3.61 -26.90 -15.11
CA LYS A 231 4.35 -25.99 -16.00
C LYS A 231 3.58 -25.74 -17.30
N ARG A 232 3.20 -26.81 -18.02
CA ARG A 232 2.43 -26.70 -19.27
C ARG A 232 1.14 -25.90 -19.10
N THR A 233 0.35 -26.19 -18.05
CA THR A 233 -0.89 -25.43 -17.79
C THR A 233 -0.64 -23.94 -17.51
N LEU A 234 0.49 -23.59 -16.89
CA LEU A 234 0.84 -22.20 -16.63
C LEU A 234 1.30 -21.48 -17.90
N GLU A 235 2.09 -22.15 -18.74
CA GLU A 235 2.51 -21.66 -20.06
C GLU A 235 1.30 -21.39 -20.97
N GLU A 236 0.35 -22.33 -21.03
CA GLU A 236 -0.92 -22.17 -21.76
C GLU A 236 -1.72 -20.96 -21.23
N THR A 237 -1.80 -20.79 -19.91
CA THR A 237 -2.51 -19.65 -19.30
C THR A 237 -1.81 -18.32 -19.60
N LEU A 238 -0.47 -18.29 -19.61
CA LEU A 238 0.31 -17.10 -19.94
C LEU A 238 0.15 -16.69 -21.41
N GLN A 239 0.05 -17.66 -22.31
CA GLN A 239 -0.21 -17.41 -23.72
C GLN A 239 -1.61 -16.78 -23.93
N ILE A 240 -2.64 -17.33 -23.27
CA ILE A 240 -3.99 -16.74 -23.32
C ILE A 240 -3.99 -15.31 -22.76
N TYR A 241 -3.29 -15.08 -21.65
CA TYR A 241 -3.16 -13.74 -21.07
C TYR A 241 -2.44 -12.77 -22.01
N SER A 242 -1.34 -13.16 -22.65
CA SER A 242 -0.57 -12.28 -23.54
C SER A 242 -1.36 -11.88 -24.79
N GLU A 243 -2.18 -12.78 -25.33
CA GLU A 243 -3.04 -12.52 -26.48
C GLU A 243 -4.21 -11.56 -26.15
N ASN A 244 -4.72 -11.61 -24.91
CA ASN A 244 -5.89 -10.84 -24.50
C ASN A 244 -5.56 -9.55 -23.73
N ALA A 245 -4.39 -9.44 -23.09
CA ALA A 245 -3.96 -8.26 -22.33
C ALA A 245 -3.97 -6.94 -23.12
N PRO A 246 -3.48 -6.88 -24.37
CA PRO A 246 -3.53 -5.66 -25.18
C PRO A 246 -4.96 -5.23 -25.50
N LYS A 247 -5.88 -6.18 -25.71
CA LYS A 247 -7.28 -5.92 -26.09
C LYS A 247 -8.04 -5.18 -24.98
N VAL A 248 -7.66 -5.38 -23.72
CA VAL A 248 -8.36 -4.86 -22.53
C VAL A 248 -7.58 -3.73 -21.84
N GLN A 249 -6.48 -3.23 -22.42
CA GLN A 249 -5.65 -2.15 -21.86
C GLN A 249 -5.22 -2.40 -20.40
N SER A 250 -4.83 -3.64 -20.09
CA SER A 250 -4.52 -4.10 -18.72
C SER A 250 -3.37 -3.35 -18.03
N SER A 251 -2.51 -2.67 -18.80
CA SER A 251 -1.43 -1.80 -18.27
C SER A 251 -1.94 -0.51 -17.64
N SER A 252 -3.17 -0.10 -17.97
CA SER A 252 -3.76 1.17 -17.54
C SER A 252 -4.98 1.01 -16.62
N ARG A 253 -5.63 -0.16 -16.65
CA ARG A 253 -6.88 -0.44 -15.92
C ARG A 253 -6.79 -1.79 -15.21
N HIS A 254 -7.25 -1.84 -13.97
CA HIS A 254 -7.29 -3.07 -13.19
C HIS A 254 -8.27 -4.08 -13.83
N PRO A 255 -7.93 -5.37 -13.99
CA PRO A 255 -8.82 -6.37 -14.61
C PRO A 255 -10.22 -6.42 -13.97
N ALA A 256 -10.32 -6.36 -12.64
CA ALA A 256 -11.62 -6.29 -11.95
C ALA A 256 -12.50 -5.05 -12.30
N ALA A 257 -11.97 -4.04 -13.00
CA ALA A 257 -12.74 -2.87 -13.44
C ALA A 257 -13.67 -3.16 -14.62
N PHE A 258 -13.47 -4.28 -15.33
CA PHE A 258 -14.27 -4.66 -16.51
C PHE A 258 -15.40 -5.65 -16.17
N GLY A 259 -15.60 -5.98 -14.89
CA GLY A 259 -16.73 -6.76 -14.42
C GLY A 259 -16.95 -8.07 -15.21
N THR A 260 -18.13 -8.20 -15.81
CA THR A 260 -18.55 -9.35 -16.62
C THR A 260 -17.74 -9.54 -17.89
N GLU A 261 -17.22 -8.46 -18.49
CA GLU A 261 -16.46 -8.52 -19.75
C GLU A 261 -15.11 -9.21 -19.54
N THR A 262 -14.46 -9.00 -18.39
CA THR A 262 -13.24 -9.71 -18.01
C THR A 262 -13.42 -11.20 -17.73
N ALA A 263 -14.60 -11.60 -17.25
CA ALA A 263 -14.94 -13.01 -17.07
C ALA A 263 -15.17 -13.72 -18.42
N VAL A 264 -15.58 -12.97 -19.46
CA VAL A 264 -15.77 -13.48 -20.82
C VAL A 264 -14.45 -13.55 -21.59
N SER A 265 -13.48 -12.66 -21.30
CA SER A 265 -12.22 -12.56 -22.04
C SER A 265 -11.07 -13.42 -21.50
N ASP A 266 -11.33 -14.30 -20.52
CA ASP A 266 -10.33 -15.15 -19.84
C ASP A 266 -9.03 -14.43 -19.42
N LEU A 267 -9.16 -13.16 -19.03
CA LEU A 267 -8.03 -12.29 -18.73
C LEU A 267 -7.57 -12.49 -17.29
N TYR A 268 -6.80 -13.54 -17.05
CA TYR A 268 -6.39 -13.95 -15.70
C TYR A 268 -4.91 -13.73 -15.42
N ILE A 269 -4.59 -13.41 -14.16
CA ILE A 269 -3.24 -13.61 -13.64
C ILE A 269 -3.01 -15.12 -13.61
N PRO A 270 -1.90 -15.65 -14.16
CA PRO A 270 -1.62 -17.10 -14.16
C PRO A 270 -1.77 -17.71 -12.77
N GLY A 271 -2.72 -18.64 -12.62
CA GLY A 271 -3.07 -19.30 -11.35
C GLY A 271 -4.29 -18.74 -10.62
N PHE A 272 -4.91 -17.65 -11.09
CA PHE A 272 -6.09 -17.03 -10.46
C PHE A 272 -7.23 -16.82 -11.45
N LYS A 273 -8.25 -17.68 -11.40
CA LYS A 273 -9.49 -17.46 -12.16
C LYS A 273 -10.37 -16.43 -11.44
N PHE A 274 -10.64 -15.32 -12.11
CA PHE A 274 -11.60 -14.32 -11.66
C PHE A 274 -13.01 -14.89 -11.79
N THR A 275 -13.68 -15.05 -10.66
CA THR A 275 -15.11 -15.34 -10.61
C THR A 275 -15.80 -14.06 -10.15
N ILE A 276 -16.89 -13.68 -10.82
CA ILE A 276 -17.65 -12.45 -10.54
C ILE A 276 -17.99 -12.31 -9.05
N ASP A 277 -18.15 -13.43 -8.35
CA ASP A 277 -18.51 -13.48 -6.94
C ASP A 277 -17.31 -13.35 -5.97
N VAL A 278 -16.08 -13.64 -6.44
CA VAL A 278 -14.87 -13.62 -5.59
C VAL A 278 -14.21 -12.25 -5.64
N HIS A 279 -14.39 -11.51 -4.55
CA HIS A 279 -13.85 -10.16 -4.38
C HIS A 279 -12.30 -10.19 -4.41
N HIS A 280 -11.70 -9.50 -5.38
CA HIS A 280 -10.26 -9.24 -5.40
C HIS A 280 -9.91 -8.28 -4.23
N PRO A 281 -8.78 -8.46 -3.51
CA PRO A 281 -8.39 -7.58 -2.41
C PRO A 281 -8.13 -6.11 -2.84
N GLY A 282 -7.95 -5.86 -4.13
CA GLY A 282 -7.88 -4.53 -4.74
C GLY A 282 -9.17 -4.04 -5.42
N ALA A 283 -10.25 -4.82 -5.42
CA ALA A 283 -11.56 -4.29 -5.76
C ALA A 283 -11.96 -3.36 -4.63
N VAL A 284 -12.21 -2.08 -4.97
CA VAL A 284 -12.51 -0.98 -4.05
C VAL A 284 -13.44 -1.47 -2.94
N GLN A 285 -12.87 -1.80 -1.77
CA GLN A 285 -13.67 -1.93 -0.56
C GLN A 285 -14.10 -0.51 -0.24
N GLU A 286 -15.25 -0.11 -0.77
CA GLU A 286 -15.97 1.05 -0.28
C GLU A 286 -15.96 0.98 1.25
N ALA A 287 -15.29 1.96 1.86
CA ALA A 287 -15.10 2.02 3.29
C ALA A 287 -16.47 1.90 3.97
N PRO A 288 -16.59 1.09 5.04
CA PRO A 288 -17.84 1.01 5.77
C PRO A 288 -18.18 2.40 6.31
N ILE A 289 -19.45 2.79 6.18
CA ILE A 289 -20.02 3.98 6.80
C ILE A 289 -19.57 4.03 8.28
N PRO A 290 -18.99 5.14 8.74
CA PRO A 290 -18.43 5.24 10.08
C PRO A 290 -19.53 5.10 11.15
N ASP A 291 -19.13 4.65 12.33
CA ASP A 291 -20.02 4.65 13.51
C ASP A 291 -20.52 6.08 13.78
N ASN A 292 -21.80 6.20 14.13
CA ASN A 292 -22.60 7.43 14.20
C ASN A 292 -22.91 8.12 12.85
N GLY A 293 -22.65 7.46 11.72
CA GLY A 293 -23.11 7.91 10.40
C GLY A 293 -24.64 7.87 10.28
N ARG A 294 -25.22 8.90 9.67
CA ARG A 294 -26.66 8.95 9.35
C ARG A 294 -26.92 8.17 8.06
N VAL A 295 -27.91 7.29 8.09
CA VAL A 295 -28.20 6.37 6.99
C VAL A 295 -29.69 6.30 6.68
N GLU A 296 -30.00 6.07 5.41
CA GLU A 296 -31.33 5.73 4.94
C GLU A 296 -31.43 4.21 4.74
N THR A 297 -32.53 3.64 5.25
CA THR A 297 -32.79 2.20 5.21
C THR A 297 -34.22 1.95 4.72
N PRO A 298 -34.56 0.73 4.27
CA PRO A 298 -35.94 0.36 3.93
C PRO A 298 -36.96 0.56 5.06
N TYR A 299 -36.48 0.62 6.31
CA TYR A 299 -37.30 0.78 7.52
C TYR A 299 -37.33 2.24 8.02
N GLY A 300 -36.78 3.17 7.25
CA GLY A 300 -36.68 4.58 7.61
C GLY A 300 -35.26 5.03 7.91
N ARG A 301 -35.13 6.26 8.40
CA ARG A 301 -33.83 6.87 8.72
C ARG A 301 -33.32 6.35 10.05
N GLY A 302 -32.00 6.32 10.18
CA GLY A 302 -31.38 5.94 11.44
C GLY A 302 -29.91 6.34 11.52
N VAL A 303 -29.31 5.98 12.65
CA VAL A 303 -27.89 6.21 12.95
C VAL A 303 -27.19 4.86 13.09
N VAL A 304 -26.06 4.70 12.39
CA VAL A 304 -25.21 3.52 12.53
C VAL A 304 -24.59 3.51 13.92
N ILE A 305 -24.86 2.48 14.71
CA ILE A 305 -24.20 2.28 16.01
C ILE A 305 -22.86 1.58 15.80
N CYS A 306 -22.88 0.48 15.05
CA CYS A 306 -21.67 -0.28 14.76
C CYS A 306 -21.78 -1.08 13.47
N TYR A 307 -20.64 -1.28 12.81
CA TYR A 307 -20.49 -2.21 11.70
C TYR A 307 -19.74 -3.48 12.13
N ARG A 308 -20.42 -4.62 12.09
CA ARG A 308 -19.82 -5.92 12.41
C ARG A 308 -19.06 -6.47 11.21
N LYS A 309 -17.75 -6.24 11.17
CA LYS A 309 -16.85 -6.65 10.06
C LYS A 309 -16.96 -8.12 9.65
N MET A 310 -17.07 -9.04 10.63
CA MET A 310 -17.12 -10.49 10.34
C MET A 310 -18.40 -10.91 9.61
N SER A 311 -19.54 -10.31 9.96
CA SER A 311 -20.85 -10.66 9.38
C SER A 311 -21.32 -9.70 8.30
N LYS A 312 -20.61 -8.58 8.09
CA LYS A 312 -20.97 -7.47 7.17
C LYS A 312 -22.38 -6.92 7.41
N ILE A 313 -22.75 -6.76 8.69
CA ILE A 313 -24.06 -6.27 9.13
C ILE A 313 -23.86 -4.96 9.89
N TYR A 314 -24.69 -3.97 9.57
CA TYR A 314 -24.86 -2.73 10.31
C TYR A 314 -25.92 -2.90 11.40
N VAL A 315 -25.60 -2.41 12.59
CA VAL A 315 -26.58 -2.20 13.65
C VAL A 315 -26.97 -0.73 13.61
N ILE A 316 -28.24 -0.45 13.30
CA ILE A 316 -28.74 0.90 13.08
C ILE A 316 -29.83 1.18 14.09
N GLN A 317 -29.72 2.30 14.80
CA GLN A 317 -30.83 2.84 15.58
C GLN A 317 -31.74 3.61 14.65
N LEU A 318 -32.97 3.14 14.47
CA LEU A 318 -33.97 3.85 13.67
C LEU A 318 -34.46 5.09 14.45
N ASP A 319 -34.70 6.18 13.70
CA ASP A 319 -35.30 7.38 14.25
C ASP A 319 -36.72 7.04 14.78
N PRO A 320 -37.14 7.58 15.95
CA PRO A 320 -38.47 7.35 16.45
C PRO A 320 -39.49 7.86 15.45
N HIS A 321 -40.35 6.98 14.92
CA HIS A 321 -41.54 7.44 14.23
C HIS A 321 -42.44 8.18 15.23
N LEU A 322 -43.35 9.03 14.72
CA LEU A 322 -44.19 10.01 15.44
C LEU A 322 -44.98 9.52 16.69
N SER A 323 -44.84 8.27 17.13
CA SER A 323 -45.53 7.64 18.26
C SER A 323 -44.72 7.49 19.55
N GLY A 324 -43.47 7.98 19.63
CA GLY A 324 -42.74 8.09 20.91
C GLY A 324 -42.40 6.77 21.61
N GLN A 325 -42.33 5.65 20.88
CA GLN A 325 -41.89 4.38 21.44
C GLN A 325 -40.36 4.21 21.42
N ALA A 326 -39.87 3.31 22.28
CA ALA A 326 -38.47 3.00 22.54
C ALA A 326 -37.59 2.89 21.27
N PRO A 327 -36.29 3.21 21.37
CA PRO A 327 -35.39 3.17 20.22
C PRO A 327 -35.40 1.77 19.58
N SER A 328 -35.79 1.72 18.31
CA SER A 328 -35.86 0.48 17.54
C SER A 328 -34.53 0.26 16.83
N TYR A 329 -33.98 -0.96 16.91
CA TYR A 329 -32.71 -1.32 16.29
C TYR A 329 -32.95 -2.23 15.07
N ALA A 330 -32.28 -1.92 13.96
CA ALA A 330 -32.30 -2.72 12.74
C ALA A 330 -30.92 -3.34 12.46
N TYR A 331 -30.91 -4.62 12.09
CA TYR A 331 -29.70 -5.36 11.72
C TYR A 331 -29.70 -5.57 10.21
N LEU A 332 -29.00 -4.71 9.48
CA LEU A 332 -29.10 -4.65 8.01
C LEU A 332 -27.78 -5.00 7.34
N LYS A 333 -27.85 -5.74 6.22
CA LYS A 333 -26.68 -5.95 5.35
C LYS A 333 -26.34 -4.65 4.63
N LYS A 334 -25.06 -4.47 4.25
CA LYS A 334 -24.56 -3.27 3.54
C LYS A 334 -25.46 -2.82 2.36
N ASN A 335 -26.01 -3.77 1.59
CA ASN A 335 -26.85 -3.46 0.42
C ASN A 335 -28.16 -2.74 0.76
N PHE A 336 -28.58 -2.72 2.02
CA PHE A 336 -29.81 -2.06 2.49
C PHE A 336 -29.54 -0.81 3.33
N VAL A 337 -28.30 -0.31 3.31
CA VAL A 337 -27.86 0.85 4.08
C VAL A 337 -27.19 1.82 3.13
N ILE A 338 -27.81 2.98 2.96
CA ILE A 338 -27.32 4.04 2.08
C ILE A 338 -26.93 5.22 2.98
N ASP A 339 -25.78 5.86 2.74
CA ASP A 339 -25.45 7.11 3.43
C ASP A 339 -26.58 8.10 3.21
N GLU A 340 -27.08 8.75 4.29
CA GLU A 340 -28.08 9.79 4.14
C GLU A 340 -27.42 10.90 3.31
N PRO A 341 -27.86 11.16 2.07
CA PRO A 341 -27.34 12.28 1.31
C PRO A 341 -27.59 13.55 2.13
N GLU A 342 -26.55 14.39 2.30
CA GLU A 342 -26.69 15.72 2.89
C GLU A 342 -27.56 16.57 1.94
N TYR A 343 -28.88 16.40 2.02
CA TYR A 343 -29.79 17.34 1.40
C TYR A 343 -29.63 18.65 2.17
N PRO A 344 -29.32 19.77 1.51
CA PRO A 344 -29.40 21.06 2.17
C PRO A 344 -30.80 21.16 2.77
N ILE A 345 -30.89 21.54 4.05
CA ILE A 345 -32.18 21.82 4.69
C ILE A 345 -32.75 23.02 3.93
N LEU A 346 -33.61 22.74 2.95
CA LEU A 346 -34.24 23.74 2.13
C LEU A 346 -35.22 24.50 3.01
N LYS A 347 -34.85 25.74 3.35
CA LYS A 347 -35.73 26.65 4.07
C LYS A 347 -36.46 27.53 3.06
N VAL A 348 -37.74 27.76 3.30
CA VAL A 348 -38.48 28.79 2.57
C VAL A 348 -37.74 30.13 2.73
N LEU A 349 -37.67 30.91 1.65
CA LEU A 349 -36.89 32.14 1.47
C LEU A 349 -35.37 31.97 1.36
N SER A 350 -34.82 30.74 1.40
CA SER A 350 -33.38 30.56 1.16
C SER A 350 -33.03 30.68 -0.32
N THR A 351 -31.89 31.34 -0.60
CA THR A 351 -31.30 31.40 -1.94
C THR A 351 -30.66 30.06 -2.29
N VAL A 352 -30.94 29.55 -3.47
CA VAL A 352 -30.43 28.27 -3.99
C VAL A 352 -29.96 28.39 -5.42
N LEU A 353 -29.07 27.48 -5.82
CA LEU A 353 -28.60 27.35 -7.20
C LEU A 353 -29.39 26.24 -7.90
N THR A 354 -30.03 26.59 -9.00
CA THR A 354 -30.75 25.67 -9.90
C THR A 354 -29.96 25.51 -11.21
N PRO A 355 -30.30 24.54 -12.09
CA PRO A 355 -29.67 24.39 -13.40
C PRO A 355 -29.78 25.65 -14.27
N TYR A 356 -30.78 26.51 -14.00
CA TYR A 356 -31.06 27.74 -14.74
C TYR A 356 -30.56 29.01 -14.02
N GLY A 357 -29.79 28.86 -12.93
CA GLY A 357 -29.21 29.97 -12.18
C GLY A 357 -29.72 30.09 -10.74
N LEU A 358 -29.41 31.22 -10.11
CA LEU A 358 -29.80 31.52 -8.73
C LEU A 358 -31.30 31.82 -8.64
N GLY A 359 -31.93 31.33 -7.58
CA GLY A 359 -33.31 31.64 -7.25
C GLY A 359 -33.61 31.49 -5.77
N GLN A 360 -34.75 32.02 -5.32
CA GLN A 360 -35.17 31.99 -3.92
C GLN A 360 -36.33 31.01 -3.74
N ILE A 361 -36.26 30.13 -2.75
CA ILE A 361 -37.35 29.18 -2.48
C ILE A 361 -38.57 29.94 -1.98
N VAL A 362 -39.70 29.78 -2.66
CA VAL A 362 -41.00 30.35 -2.27
C VAL A 362 -41.80 29.34 -1.48
N GLU A 363 -41.89 28.11 -1.99
CA GLU A 363 -42.69 27.06 -1.39
C GLU A 363 -42.05 25.68 -1.65
N ILE A 364 -42.22 24.76 -0.70
CA ILE A 364 -41.82 23.37 -0.84
C ILE A 364 -43.09 22.54 -0.75
N ARG A 365 -43.58 22.03 -1.89
CA ARG A 365 -44.75 21.14 -1.89
C ARG A 365 -44.35 19.80 -1.29
N LYS A 366 -45.02 19.43 -0.19
CA LYS A 366 -44.74 18.19 0.56
C LYS A 366 -45.18 16.92 -0.18
N ASN A 367 -46.13 17.03 -1.10
CA ASN A 367 -46.80 15.88 -1.72
C ASN A 367 -46.00 15.29 -2.89
N ASP A 368 -45.31 16.12 -3.67
CA ASP A 368 -44.58 15.74 -4.88
C ASP A 368 -43.07 16.06 -4.81
N GLY A 369 -42.61 16.71 -3.73
CA GLY A 369 -41.21 17.07 -3.54
C GLY A 369 -40.71 18.16 -4.50
N VAL A 370 -41.64 18.84 -5.18
CA VAL A 370 -41.34 19.96 -6.08
C VAL A 370 -41.16 21.23 -5.26
N VAL A 371 -40.08 21.95 -5.54
CA VAL A 371 -39.75 23.21 -4.90
C VAL A 371 -40.08 24.34 -5.87
N GLU A 372 -40.95 25.26 -5.45
CA GLU A 372 -41.18 26.51 -6.15
C GLU A 372 -40.04 27.46 -5.83
N VAL A 373 -39.29 27.84 -6.86
CA VAL A 373 -38.17 28.76 -6.78
C VAL A 373 -38.52 30.01 -7.59
N GLN A 374 -38.40 31.19 -6.99
CA GLN A 374 -38.49 32.48 -7.67
C GLN A 374 -37.12 32.81 -8.26
N ALA A 375 -37.01 32.73 -9.59
CA ALA A 375 -35.85 33.20 -10.34
C ALA A 375 -36.07 34.64 -10.85
N PRO A 376 -35.01 35.34 -11.29
CA PRO A 376 -35.13 36.71 -11.84
C PRO A 376 -36.05 36.80 -13.05
N PHE A 377 -36.18 35.72 -13.82
CA PHE A 377 -36.99 35.63 -15.04
C PHE A 377 -38.37 35.01 -14.82
N GLY A 378 -38.70 34.57 -13.59
CA GLY A 378 -40.02 34.00 -13.29
C GLY A 378 -40.01 32.92 -12.22
N LYS A 379 -41.19 32.35 -11.97
CA LYS A 379 -41.39 31.22 -11.06
C LYS A 379 -41.04 29.91 -11.76
N MET A 380 -40.25 29.07 -11.11
CA MET A 380 -39.82 27.77 -11.61
C MET A 380 -40.16 26.68 -10.60
N PHE A 381 -40.55 25.53 -11.12
CA PHE A 381 -40.85 24.34 -10.33
C PHE A 381 -39.74 23.33 -10.56
N VAL A 382 -38.88 23.18 -9.56
CA VAL A 382 -37.64 22.40 -9.66
C VAL A 382 -37.71 21.21 -8.72
N GLN A 383 -37.21 20.05 -9.15
CA GLN A 383 -37.11 18.90 -8.27
C GLN A 383 -36.06 19.16 -7.19
N LYS A 384 -36.31 18.67 -5.97
CA LYS A 384 -35.38 18.81 -4.84
C LYS A 384 -33.94 18.37 -5.17
N ASN A 385 -33.77 17.38 -6.04
CA ASN A 385 -32.46 16.83 -6.43
C ASN A 385 -31.64 17.78 -7.31
N ASP A 386 -32.28 18.69 -8.04
CA ASP A 386 -31.61 19.62 -8.95
C ASP A 386 -31.18 20.92 -8.23
N ILE A 387 -31.49 21.03 -6.95
CA ILE A 387 -31.21 22.21 -6.12
C ILE A 387 -29.89 22.01 -5.38
N ARG A 388 -28.98 22.96 -5.56
CA ARG A 388 -27.68 23.00 -4.88
C ARG A 388 -27.59 24.23 -3.97
N PRO A 389 -26.80 24.18 -2.88
CA PRO A 389 -26.50 25.38 -2.14
C PRO A 389 -25.82 26.41 -3.05
N PRO A 390 -26.13 27.71 -2.91
CA PRO A 390 -25.46 28.74 -3.67
C PRO A 390 -23.96 28.72 -3.31
N PRO A 391 -23.07 29.09 -4.25
CA PRO A 391 -21.65 29.22 -3.94
C PRO A 391 -21.50 30.23 -2.78
N LYS A 392 -21.02 29.75 -1.64
CA LYS A 392 -20.76 30.59 -0.47
C LYS A 392 -19.64 31.56 -0.82
N SER A 393 -19.78 32.83 -0.42
CA SER A 393 -18.66 33.78 -0.49
C SER A 393 -17.52 33.26 0.37
N VAL A 394 -16.27 33.50 -0.05
CA VAL A 394 -15.08 32.98 0.64
C VAL A 394 -15.03 33.42 2.12
N GLU A 395 -15.63 34.57 2.45
CA GLU A 395 -15.73 35.14 3.80
C GLU A 395 -16.73 34.41 4.71
N SER A 396 -17.71 33.73 4.13
CA SER A 396 -18.76 32.98 4.84
C SER A 396 -18.43 31.49 5.03
N MET A 397 -17.30 31.01 4.50
CA MET A 397 -16.90 29.61 4.59
C MET A 397 -16.37 29.25 5.98
N THR A 398 -16.78 28.09 6.49
CA THR A 398 -16.24 27.53 7.73
C THR A 398 -14.81 27.02 7.54
N MET A 399 -14.05 26.83 8.62
CA MET A 399 -12.67 26.33 8.53
C MET A 399 -12.56 24.95 7.87
N LYS A 400 -13.54 24.07 8.11
CA LYS A 400 -13.62 22.74 7.48
C LYS A 400 -13.86 22.88 5.97
N GLU A 401 -14.75 23.79 5.57
CA GLU A 401 -15.03 24.07 4.17
C GLU A 401 -13.84 24.70 3.45
N LEU A 402 -13.15 25.66 4.06
CA LEU A 402 -11.95 26.29 3.49
C LEU A 402 -10.85 25.26 3.21
N ILE A 403 -10.57 24.37 4.17
CA ILE A 403 -9.56 23.32 4.00
C ILE A 403 -10.01 22.33 2.91
N HIS A 404 -11.29 21.95 2.89
CA HIS A 404 -11.83 21.07 1.86
C HIS A 404 -11.73 21.69 0.45
N GLN A 405 -12.06 22.98 0.31
CA GLN A 405 -11.92 23.71 -0.96
C GLN A 405 -10.45 23.79 -1.38
N ALA A 406 -9.53 24.10 -0.47
CA ALA A 406 -8.10 24.12 -0.77
C ALA A 406 -7.59 22.76 -1.30
N VAL A 407 -7.96 21.66 -0.64
CA VAL A 407 -7.59 20.31 -1.09
C VAL A 407 -8.19 20.02 -2.48
N SER A 408 -9.48 20.30 -2.67
CA SER A 408 -10.17 20.09 -3.96
C SER A 408 -9.53 20.89 -5.09
N THR A 409 -9.21 22.16 -4.87
CA THR A 409 -8.59 23.03 -5.89
C THR A 409 -7.16 22.58 -6.20
N THR A 410 -6.42 22.09 -5.19
CA THR A 410 -5.08 21.49 -5.42
C THR A 410 -5.16 20.26 -6.32
N GLU A 411 -6.18 19.41 -6.17
CA GLU A 411 -6.40 18.24 -7.01
C GLU A 411 -6.78 18.62 -8.46
N LYS A 412 -7.60 19.67 -8.63
CA LYS A 412 -7.89 20.25 -9.95
C LYS A 412 -6.60 20.75 -10.62
N GLY A 413 -5.75 21.45 -9.87
CA GLY A 413 -4.41 21.86 -10.32
C GLY A 413 -3.55 20.68 -10.76
N ASN A 414 -3.54 19.58 -10.00
CA ASN A 414 -2.78 18.37 -10.37
C ASN A 414 -3.29 17.75 -11.68
N LYS A 415 -4.60 17.75 -11.94
CA LYS A 415 -5.19 17.28 -13.21
C LYS A 415 -4.74 18.16 -14.38
N LEU A 416 -4.79 19.48 -14.22
CA LEU A 416 -4.36 20.43 -15.26
C LEU A 416 -2.85 20.36 -15.53
N PHE A 417 -2.03 20.14 -14.49
CA PHE A 417 -0.59 19.93 -14.64
C PHE A 417 -0.28 18.68 -15.48
N LYS A 418 -1.02 17.58 -15.27
CA LYS A 418 -0.90 16.36 -16.09
C LYS A 418 -1.31 16.59 -17.55
N GLN A 419 -2.25 17.51 -17.79
CA GLN A 419 -2.67 17.94 -19.13
C GLN A 419 -1.71 18.97 -19.76
N SER A 420 -0.57 19.25 -19.14
CA SER A 420 0.41 20.26 -19.58
C SER A 420 -0.12 21.69 -19.66
N LYS A 421 -1.29 21.98 -19.04
CA LYS A 421 -1.87 23.34 -18.97
C LYS A 421 -1.29 24.10 -17.77
N LEU A 422 -0.03 24.48 -17.87
CA LEU A 422 0.78 24.97 -16.74
C LEU A 422 0.24 26.27 -16.11
N ASP A 423 -0.14 27.28 -16.89
CA ASP A 423 -0.70 28.54 -16.37
C ASP A 423 -1.95 28.32 -15.51
N THR A 424 -2.91 27.57 -16.05
CA THR A 424 -4.15 27.24 -15.33
C THR A 424 -3.90 26.38 -14.09
N ALA A 425 -2.89 25.50 -14.14
CA ALA A 425 -2.48 24.73 -12.97
C ALA A 425 -1.90 25.63 -11.87
N VAL A 426 -1.03 26.57 -12.23
CA VAL A 426 -0.48 27.56 -11.29
C VAL A 426 -1.60 28.39 -10.67
N TYR A 427 -2.55 28.86 -11.48
CA TYR A 427 -3.70 29.62 -10.98
C TYR A 427 -4.48 28.84 -9.92
N MET A 428 -4.80 27.56 -10.18
CA MET A 428 -5.47 26.71 -9.19
C MET A 428 -4.65 26.51 -7.91
N TYR A 429 -3.32 26.33 -7.99
CA TYR A 429 -2.49 26.21 -6.79
C TYR A 429 -2.42 27.51 -5.98
N VAL A 430 -2.36 28.66 -6.65
CA VAL A 430 -2.40 29.97 -5.98
C VAL A 430 -3.77 30.18 -5.32
N GLU A 431 -4.87 29.85 -6.01
CA GLU A 431 -6.21 29.91 -5.45
C GLU A 431 -6.35 28.99 -4.21
N SER A 432 -5.75 27.80 -4.23
CA SER A 432 -5.68 26.92 -3.06
C SER A 432 -4.98 27.57 -1.87
N LEU A 433 -3.83 28.24 -2.09
CA LEU A 433 -3.10 28.96 -1.04
C LEU A 433 -3.95 30.09 -0.45
N VAL A 434 -4.72 30.80 -1.29
CA VAL A 434 -5.63 31.88 -0.90
C VAL A 434 -6.77 31.38 0.01
N TYR A 435 -7.23 30.13 -0.13
CA TYR A 435 -8.15 29.51 0.84
C TYR A 435 -7.44 29.16 2.17
N LEU A 436 -6.20 28.67 2.10
CA LEU A 436 -5.42 28.26 3.28
C LEU A 436 -5.00 29.46 4.16
N GLU A 437 -4.70 30.61 3.58
CA GLU A 437 -4.36 31.83 4.33
C GLU A 437 -5.50 32.31 5.23
N ARG A 438 -6.75 32.08 4.80
CA ARG A 438 -7.96 32.47 5.54
C ARG A 438 -8.30 31.53 6.69
N VAL A 439 -7.60 30.40 6.81
CA VAL A 439 -7.76 29.48 7.95
C VAL A 439 -7.19 30.14 9.20
N LYS A 440 -8.06 30.59 10.11
CA LYS A 440 -7.67 31.21 11.39
C LYS A 440 -6.91 30.21 12.26
N LYS A 441 -5.60 30.45 12.39
CA LYS A 441 -4.63 29.49 12.98
C LYS A 441 -4.91 29.19 14.44
N GLU A 442 -5.37 30.17 15.21
CA GLU A 442 -5.61 30.09 16.66
C GLU A 442 -6.71 29.09 17.01
N ASN A 443 -7.76 29.02 16.20
CA ASN A 443 -8.93 28.15 16.43
C ASN A 443 -8.85 26.80 15.70
N ALA A 444 -7.81 26.57 14.88
CA ALA A 444 -7.67 25.34 14.11
C ALA A 444 -7.13 24.20 14.98
N THR A 445 -7.78 23.04 14.90
CA THR A 445 -7.30 21.79 15.53
C THR A 445 -5.96 21.37 14.95
N HIS A 446 -5.16 20.59 15.70
CA HIS A 446 -3.88 20.07 15.19
C HIS A 446 -4.04 19.27 13.89
N LYS A 447 -5.14 18.52 13.73
CA LYS A 447 -5.49 17.83 12.49
C LYS A 447 -5.70 18.81 11.32
N GLN A 448 -6.47 19.86 11.53
CA GLN A 448 -6.72 20.88 10.49
C GLN A 448 -5.44 21.62 10.11
N ARG A 449 -4.59 21.96 11.09
CA ARG A 449 -3.28 22.56 10.85
C ARG A 449 -2.36 21.63 10.03
N ALA A 450 -2.35 20.34 10.35
CA ALA A 450 -1.58 19.34 9.60
C ALA A 450 -2.01 19.26 8.13
N ILE A 451 -3.32 19.16 7.86
CA ILE A 451 -3.87 19.12 6.50
C ILE A 451 -3.55 20.42 5.74
N ALA A 452 -3.72 21.57 6.39
CA ALA A 452 -3.43 22.87 5.79
C ALA A 452 -1.96 23.02 5.40
N LEU A 453 -1.03 22.70 6.32
CA LEU A 453 0.41 22.79 6.07
C LEU A 453 0.88 21.79 5.00
N GLN A 454 0.37 20.55 5.04
CA GLN A 454 0.63 19.56 3.99
C GLN A 454 0.20 20.09 2.61
N THR A 455 -1.01 20.64 2.53
CA THR A 455 -1.56 21.17 1.27
C THR A 455 -0.75 22.37 0.78
N MET A 456 -0.35 23.26 1.69
CA MET A 456 0.49 24.42 1.42
C MET A 456 1.86 24.02 0.84
N ILE A 457 2.56 23.08 1.47
CA ILE A 457 3.87 22.59 0.99
C ILE A 457 3.73 22.00 -0.42
N ARG A 458 2.70 21.18 -0.65
CA ARG A 458 2.42 20.58 -1.96
C ARG A 458 2.17 21.66 -3.02
N CYS A 459 1.38 22.68 -2.70
CA CYS A 459 1.10 23.79 -3.62
C CYS A 459 2.39 24.53 -4.00
N HIS A 460 3.21 24.94 -3.03
CA HIS A 460 4.46 25.65 -3.32
C HIS A 460 5.45 24.82 -4.15
N LEU A 461 5.60 23.52 -3.82
CA LEU A 461 6.43 22.61 -4.61
C LEU A 461 5.91 22.50 -6.06
N ASN A 462 4.60 22.33 -6.24
CA ASN A 462 3.98 22.20 -7.57
C ASN A 462 4.06 23.49 -8.38
N ILE A 463 3.85 24.66 -7.75
CA ILE A 463 4.04 25.97 -8.39
C ILE A 463 5.49 26.11 -8.85
N GLY A 464 6.47 25.77 -8.00
CA GLY A 464 7.89 25.77 -8.35
C GLY A 464 8.19 24.93 -9.60
N ALA A 465 7.62 23.71 -9.68
CA ALA A 465 7.77 22.85 -10.85
C ALA A 465 7.12 23.44 -12.11
N CYS A 466 5.93 24.03 -12.01
CA CYS A 466 5.26 24.66 -13.15
C CYS A 466 6.06 25.88 -13.64
N ARG A 467 6.50 26.74 -12.73
CA ARG A 467 7.25 27.96 -13.05
C ARG A 467 8.61 27.68 -13.67
N LEU A 468 9.29 26.62 -13.25
CA LEU A 468 10.51 26.14 -13.92
C LEU A 468 10.25 25.74 -15.37
N LYS A 469 9.16 24.99 -15.63
CA LYS A 469 8.77 24.59 -16.99
C LYS A 469 8.37 25.77 -17.88
N MET A 470 7.93 26.88 -17.28
CA MET A 470 7.54 28.12 -17.98
C MET A 470 8.69 29.13 -18.11
N ASN A 471 9.91 28.78 -17.72
CA ASN A 471 11.06 29.70 -17.66
C ASN A 471 10.85 30.93 -16.76
N ALA A 472 9.90 30.89 -15.81
CA ALA A 472 9.65 31.95 -14.84
C ALA A 472 10.50 31.71 -13.58
N PHE A 473 11.82 31.81 -13.72
CA PHE A 473 12.79 31.36 -12.71
C PHE A 473 12.69 32.11 -11.39
N GLU A 474 12.46 33.42 -11.41
CA GLU A 474 12.35 34.21 -10.18
C GLU A 474 11.13 33.80 -9.34
N GLN A 475 9.99 33.52 -10.00
CA GLN A 475 8.79 33.05 -9.31
C GLN A 475 8.94 31.60 -8.80
N ALA A 476 9.68 30.77 -9.54
CA ALA A 476 10.04 29.43 -9.08
C ALA A 476 10.92 29.48 -7.83
N ARG A 477 11.92 30.38 -7.80
CA ARG A 477 12.82 30.61 -6.65
C ARG A 477 12.04 31.01 -5.40
N VAL A 478 11.13 31.99 -5.53
CA VAL A 478 10.30 32.44 -4.40
C VAL A 478 9.43 31.31 -3.88
N SER A 479 8.71 30.61 -4.76
CA SER A 479 7.82 29.51 -4.37
C SER A 479 8.56 28.38 -3.66
N CYS A 480 9.74 28.00 -4.15
CA CYS A 480 10.56 26.97 -3.50
C CYS A 480 11.14 27.45 -2.17
N THR A 481 11.45 28.75 -2.03
CA THR A 481 11.90 29.33 -0.76
C THR A 481 10.80 29.28 0.30
N SER A 482 9.55 29.59 -0.06
CA SER A 482 8.40 29.45 0.86
C SER A 482 8.23 28.00 1.32
N ALA A 483 8.38 27.01 0.41
CA ALA A 483 8.34 25.60 0.77
C ALA A 483 9.46 25.21 1.76
N VAL A 484 10.71 25.63 1.49
CA VAL A 484 11.86 25.36 2.38
C VAL A 484 11.63 25.97 3.76
N ASN A 485 11.12 27.19 3.86
CA ASN A 485 10.88 27.85 5.14
C ASN A 485 9.87 27.08 6.01
N VAL A 486 8.76 26.63 5.41
CA VAL A 486 7.76 25.83 6.13
C VAL A 486 8.34 24.49 6.58
N LEU A 487 9.11 23.83 5.71
CA LEU A 487 9.74 22.55 6.01
C LEU A 487 10.82 22.66 7.11
N ASN A 488 11.61 23.73 7.11
CA ASN A 488 12.61 23.99 8.14
C ASN A 488 11.95 24.15 9.52
N VAL A 489 10.84 24.87 9.62
CA VAL A 489 10.14 25.00 10.91
C VAL A 489 9.54 23.69 11.39
N LEU A 490 9.02 22.86 10.48
CA LEU A 490 8.60 21.50 10.85
C LEU A 490 9.77 20.65 11.33
N SER A 491 10.96 20.84 10.73
CA SER A 491 12.18 20.12 11.12
C SER A 491 12.73 20.55 12.48
N GLU A 492 12.53 21.81 12.87
CA GLU A 492 12.88 22.33 14.21
C GLU A 492 11.88 21.83 15.27
N ASN A 493 10.63 21.55 14.88
CA ASN A 493 9.54 21.17 15.77
C ASN A 493 9.04 19.73 15.51
N ARG A 494 9.96 18.76 15.42
CA ARG A 494 9.62 17.35 15.11
C ARG A 494 8.65 16.71 16.12
N SER A 495 8.71 17.12 17.39
CA SER A 495 7.86 16.61 18.47
C SER A 495 6.50 17.31 18.56
N SER A 496 6.16 18.22 17.65
CA SER A 496 4.88 18.92 17.69
C SER A 496 3.72 17.99 17.35
N ASP A 497 2.56 18.21 18.00
CA ASP A 497 1.32 17.47 17.73
C ASP A 497 0.92 17.52 16.25
N VAL A 498 1.28 18.60 15.55
CA VAL A 498 1.01 18.78 14.13
C VAL A 498 1.81 17.77 13.28
N VAL A 499 3.10 17.55 13.60
CA VAL A 499 3.93 16.55 12.94
C VAL A 499 3.43 15.13 13.26
N THR A 500 3.00 14.88 14.50
CA THR A 500 2.35 13.61 14.86
C THR A 500 1.06 13.37 14.06
N TRP A 501 0.25 14.42 13.86
CA TRP A 501 -0.94 14.33 13.01
C TRP A 501 -0.61 14.14 11.53
N MET A 502 0.48 14.74 11.02
CA MET A 502 0.96 14.48 9.67
C MET A 502 1.33 13.01 9.47
N ALA A 503 1.99 12.38 10.46
CA ALA A 503 2.27 10.94 10.42
C ALA A 503 0.99 10.08 10.40
N ARG A 504 -0.07 10.51 11.11
CA ARG A 504 -1.40 9.85 11.08
C ARG A 504 -2.16 10.04 9.76
N LEU A 505 -1.76 11.00 8.92
CA LEU A 505 -2.33 11.25 7.59
C LEU A 505 -1.51 10.55 6.48
N ASP A 506 -0.81 9.47 6.84
CA ASP A 506 0.05 8.67 5.95
C ASP A 506 1.21 9.46 5.31
N ILE A 507 1.66 10.56 5.94
CA ILE A 507 2.87 11.27 5.53
C ILE A 507 4.06 10.66 6.28
N SER A 508 4.94 9.96 5.57
CA SER A 508 6.12 9.36 6.19
C SER A 508 7.13 10.43 6.63
N GLU A 509 7.89 10.12 7.68
CA GLU A 509 8.98 10.99 8.16
C GLU A 509 10.03 11.23 7.07
N GLN A 510 10.33 10.20 6.26
CA GLN A 510 11.23 10.30 5.11
C GLN A 510 10.69 11.28 4.06
N LEU A 511 9.39 11.24 3.75
CA LEU A 511 8.80 12.15 2.78
C LEU A 511 8.88 13.60 3.28
N LEU A 512 8.57 13.82 4.56
CA LEU A 512 8.48 15.15 5.17
C LEU A 512 9.86 15.80 5.39
N PHE A 513 10.86 15.05 5.86
CA PHE A 513 12.16 15.61 6.27
C PHE A 513 13.34 15.27 5.35
N SER A 514 13.16 14.39 4.36
CA SER A 514 14.19 14.10 3.35
C SER A 514 13.71 14.48 1.95
N GLU A 515 12.62 13.89 1.46
CA GLU A 515 12.24 14.07 0.06
C GLU A 515 11.69 15.45 -0.29
N TRP A 516 10.75 16.00 0.49
CA TRP A 516 10.18 17.31 0.21
C TRP A 516 11.21 18.44 0.31
N PRO A 517 12.06 18.49 1.36
CA PRO A 517 13.17 19.43 1.42
C PRO A 517 14.14 19.27 0.24
N ALA A 518 14.54 18.04 -0.09
CA ALA A 518 15.44 17.80 -1.23
C ALA A 518 14.83 18.28 -2.55
N LYS A 519 13.55 18.01 -2.81
CA LYS A 519 12.82 18.48 -3.99
C LYS A 519 12.74 20.01 -4.04
N ALA A 520 12.53 20.67 -2.89
CA ALA A 520 12.47 22.13 -2.82
C ALA A 520 13.84 22.77 -3.13
N HIS A 521 14.90 22.29 -2.49
CA HIS A 521 16.27 22.75 -2.73
C HIS A 521 16.71 22.50 -4.18
N PHE A 522 16.47 21.30 -4.72
CA PHE A 522 16.83 20.98 -6.10
C PHE A 522 16.13 21.90 -7.12
N ARG A 523 14.82 22.12 -6.97
CA ARG A 523 14.06 23.03 -7.86
C ARG A 523 14.52 24.48 -7.70
N ARG A 524 14.85 24.92 -6.49
CA ARG A 524 15.39 26.26 -6.24
C ARG A 524 16.78 26.44 -6.85
N ALA A 525 17.65 25.43 -6.78
CA ALA A 525 18.94 25.42 -7.44
C ALA A 525 18.82 25.50 -8.97
N GLN A 526 17.87 24.78 -9.57
CA GLN A 526 17.58 24.90 -11.00
C GLN A 526 17.19 26.33 -11.40
N ALA A 527 16.40 27.01 -10.57
CA ALA A 527 16.07 28.42 -10.78
C ALA A 527 17.31 29.32 -10.61
N TYR A 528 18.11 29.13 -9.57
CA TYR A 528 19.33 29.90 -9.33
C TYR A 528 20.37 29.77 -10.44
N MET A 529 20.55 28.55 -10.97
CA MET A 529 21.43 28.31 -12.11
C MET A 529 20.99 29.14 -13.34
N LYS A 530 19.68 29.21 -13.61
CA LYS A 530 19.13 30.01 -14.71
C LYS A 530 19.14 31.52 -14.45
N LEU A 531 19.24 31.92 -13.19
CA LEU A 531 19.41 33.32 -12.76
C LEU A 531 20.89 33.71 -12.58
N HIS A 532 21.83 32.85 -12.99
CA HIS A 532 23.28 33.05 -12.84
C HIS A 532 23.77 33.26 -11.39
N LYS A 533 23.00 32.78 -10.40
CA LYS A 533 23.36 32.77 -8.97
C LYS A 533 23.99 31.44 -8.60
N TYR A 534 25.17 31.14 -9.16
CA TYR A 534 25.78 29.82 -9.05
C TYR A 534 26.22 29.44 -7.63
N GLY A 535 26.60 30.42 -6.80
CA GLY A 535 26.92 30.18 -5.38
C GLY A 535 25.73 29.62 -4.60
N ASP A 536 24.58 30.31 -4.67
CA ASP A 536 23.34 29.87 -4.04
C ASP A 536 22.85 28.51 -4.60
N ALA A 537 22.98 28.31 -5.92
CA ALA A 537 22.61 27.05 -6.56
C ALA A 537 23.46 25.88 -6.03
N ARG A 538 24.77 26.10 -5.85
CA ARG A 538 25.69 25.09 -5.33
C ARG A 538 25.32 24.69 -3.90
N ASP A 539 25.05 25.66 -3.05
CA ASP A 539 24.73 25.42 -1.64
C ASP A 539 23.39 24.67 -1.49
N ASP A 540 22.39 25.01 -2.32
CA ASP A 540 21.12 24.26 -2.39
C ASP A 540 21.32 22.81 -2.86
N LEU A 541 22.19 22.57 -3.84
CA LEU A 541 22.47 21.22 -4.33
C LEU A 541 23.21 20.37 -3.30
N ILE A 542 24.14 20.97 -2.56
CA ILE A 542 24.82 20.31 -1.44
C ILE A 542 23.79 19.93 -0.36
N ALA A 543 22.86 20.84 -0.02
CA ALA A 543 21.78 20.55 0.92
C ALA A 543 20.88 19.41 0.40
N ALA A 544 20.50 19.43 -0.88
CA ALA A 544 19.67 18.40 -1.49
C ALA A 544 20.35 17.02 -1.47
N ILE A 545 21.65 16.94 -1.79
CA ILE A 545 22.44 15.68 -1.75
C ILE A 545 22.56 15.14 -0.33
N ARG A 546 22.74 16.02 0.68
CA ARG A 546 22.77 15.60 2.09
C ARG A 546 21.46 14.96 2.52
N LEU A 547 20.33 15.51 2.05
CA LEU A 547 18.99 15.02 2.36
C LEU A 547 18.62 13.75 1.59
N ASN A 548 19.01 13.66 0.32
CA ASN A 548 18.79 12.49 -0.53
C ASN A 548 20.06 12.10 -1.31
N PRO A 549 20.95 11.29 -0.71
CA PRO A 549 22.23 10.94 -1.33
C PRO A 549 22.11 10.09 -2.59
N LYS A 550 20.98 9.40 -2.80
CA LYS A 550 20.76 8.50 -3.93
C LYS A 550 20.42 9.24 -5.23
N ASP A 551 20.02 10.51 -5.15
CA ASP A 551 19.61 11.28 -6.33
C ASP A 551 20.81 11.63 -7.23
N ARG A 552 20.90 10.94 -8.37
CA ARG A 552 21.93 11.19 -9.39
C ARG A 552 21.77 12.57 -10.05
N SER A 553 20.54 13.06 -10.21
CA SER A 553 20.25 14.33 -10.87
C SER A 553 20.85 15.52 -10.13
N CYS A 554 20.84 15.48 -8.79
CA CYS A 554 21.46 16.52 -7.96
C CYS A 554 22.99 16.58 -8.18
N ARG A 555 23.67 15.43 -8.28
CA ARG A 555 25.12 15.38 -8.49
C ARG A 555 25.54 15.89 -9.87
N VAL A 556 24.80 15.49 -10.91
CA VAL A 556 25.05 15.96 -12.28
C VAL A 556 24.88 17.47 -12.37
N LEU A 557 23.83 18.01 -11.76
CA LEU A 557 23.59 19.45 -11.75
C LEU A 557 24.65 20.21 -10.93
N LEU A 558 25.13 19.62 -9.83
CA LEU A 558 26.20 20.22 -9.01
C LEU A 558 27.51 20.35 -9.79
N GLU A 559 27.87 19.33 -10.57
CA GLU A 559 29.08 19.39 -11.40
C GLU A 559 28.98 20.51 -12.45
N GLN A 560 27.83 20.62 -13.12
CA GLN A 560 27.57 21.71 -14.07
C GLN A 560 27.66 23.09 -13.41
N VAL A 561 27.07 23.25 -12.22
CA VAL A 561 27.12 24.52 -11.47
C VAL A 561 28.53 24.83 -11.00
N ASN A 562 29.33 23.85 -10.61
CA ASN A 562 30.73 24.06 -10.19
C ASN A 562 31.60 24.58 -11.35
N VAL A 563 31.42 24.03 -12.55
CA VAL A 563 32.12 24.54 -13.75
C VAL A 563 31.75 26.00 -13.99
N LEU A 564 30.45 26.32 -14.07
CA LEU A 564 29.97 27.69 -14.27
C LEU A 564 30.40 28.66 -13.17
N TYR A 565 30.41 28.20 -11.91
CA TYR A 565 30.88 29.00 -10.77
C TYR A 565 32.38 29.29 -10.86
N SER A 566 33.18 28.32 -11.30
CA SER A 566 34.63 28.50 -11.48
C SER A 566 34.95 29.45 -12.64
N GLU A 567 34.20 29.37 -13.74
CA GLU A 567 34.28 30.28 -14.88
C GLU A 567 33.93 31.71 -14.46
N GLN A 568 32.81 31.90 -13.72
CA GLN A 568 32.44 33.21 -13.20
C GLN A 568 33.55 33.79 -12.31
N LYS A 569 34.09 33.00 -11.37
CA LYS A 569 35.17 33.45 -10.48
C LYS A 569 36.46 33.78 -11.24
N ASN A 570 36.78 33.03 -12.29
CA ASN A 570 37.95 33.30 -13.12
C ASN A 570 37.76 34.58 -13.94
N ASN A 571 36.58 34.80 -14.51
CA ASN A 571 36.27 36.04 -15.24
C ASN A 571 36.29 37.26 -14.32
N GLU A 572 35.74 37.15 -13.12
CA GLU A 572 35.84 38.20 -12.10
C GLU A 572 37.32 38.45 -11.75
N LYS A 573 38.13 37.43 -11.49
CA LYS A 573 39.57 37.60 -11.23
C LYS A 573 40.31 38.29 -12.37
N GLN A 574 40.01 37.99 -13.63
CA GLN A 574 40.64 38.64 -14.78
C GLN A 574 40.23 40.11 -14.88
N THR A 575 38.93 40.38 -14.69
CA THR A 575 38.37 41.74 -14.77
C THR A 575 38.88 42.62 -13.63
N TRP A 576 38.93 42.10 -12.40
CA TRP A 576 39.42 42.83 -11.23
C TRP A 576 40.95 42.81 -11.11
N GLY A 577 41.63 41.79 -11.64
CA GLY A 577 43.10 41.68 -11.64
C GLY A 577 43.76 42.77 -12.49
N GLY A 578 43.21 43.07 -13.66
CA GLY A 578 43.70 44.16 -14.51
C GLY A 578 43.51 45.55 -13.90
N ILE A 579 42.51 45.73 -13.03
CA ILE A 579 42.27 46.99 -12.32
C ILE A 579 43.39 47.25 -11.28
N PHE A 580 43.83 46.24 -10.53
CA PHE A 580 44.94 46.40 -9.58
C PHE A 580 46.29 46.67 -10.26
N GLU A 581 46.53 46.08 -11.43
CA GLU A 581 47.73 46.35 -12.22
C GLU A 581 47.74 47.78 -12.78
N SER A 582 46.57 48.30 -13.19
CA SER A 582 46.44 49.70 -13.64
C SER A 582 46.56 50.73 -12.51
N VAL A 583 46.06 50.42 -11.30
CA VAL A 583 46.16 51.32 -10.13
C VAL A 583 47.58 51.35 -9.56
N GLY A 584 48.38 50.29 -9.76
CA GLY A 584 49.80 50.26 -9.40
C GLY A 584 50.74 50.92 -10.42
N ALA A 585 50.24 51.29 -11.61
CA ALA A 585 51.06 51.84 -12.70
C ALA A 585 51.14 53.38 -12.72
N ASP A 586 50.39 54.08 -11.86
CA ASP A 586 50.34 55.55 -11.81
C ASP A 586 51.30 56.21 -10.80
N ASP A 587 52.29 55.47 -10.27
CA ASP A 587 53.31 56.04 -9.36
C ASP A 587 54.65 56.36 -10.06
N LYS A 588 54.58 57.00 -11.24
CA LYS A 588 55.71 57.74 -11.83
C LYS A 588 55.26 59.05 -12.49
N GLY A 589 55.01 60.05 -11.63
CA GLY A 589 55.38 61.46 -11.81
C GLY A 589 54.68 62.27 -12.90
N ASN A 590 53.77 63.17 -12.49
CA ASN A 590 54.08 64.60 -12.60
C ASN A 590 53.20 65.47 -11.69
N GLU A 591 53.86 66.46 -11.08
CA GLU A 591 53.34 67.45 -10.14
C GLU A 591 52.43 68.49 -10.81
N ALA A 592 51.31 68.84 -10.18
CA ALA A 592 50.91 70.22 -9.91
C ALA A 592 49.69 70.29 -8.97
N LYS A 593 49.86 71.08 -7.91
CA LYS A 593 48.89 71.53 -6.89
C LYS A 593 47.69 72.23 -7.57
N GLU A 594 46.49 72.33 -7.01
CA GLU A 594 46.21 72.87 -5.68
C GLU A 594 44.76 72.58 -5.23
N GLN A 595 44.58 72.60 -3.92
CA GLN A 595 43.43 72.15 -3.13
C GLN A 595 42.29 73.17 -3.05
N SER A 596 41.05 72.70 -2.91
CA SER A 596 40.23 73.05 -1.73
C SER A 596 39.10 72.03 -1.54
N GLU A 597 38.90 71.72 -0.25
CA GLU A 597 37.97 70.78 0.39
C GLU A 597 36.51 71.16 0.06
N GLU A 598 35.47 70.32 0.17
CA GLU A 598 35.12 69.51 1.33
C GLU A 598 33.89 68.61 1.02
N ASN A 599 33.98 67.33 1.39
CA ASN A 599 32.95 66.36 1.80
C ASN A 599 31.68 66.04 0.96
N ASP A 600 31.70 64.80 0.45
CA ASP A 600 30.61 63.85 0.13
C ASP A 600 29.71 63.49 1.35
N PRO A 601 28.64 62.65 1.23
CA PRO A 601 28.07 62.03 0.02
C PRO A 601 26.52 62.02 -0.06
N PHE A 602 25.96 61.75 -1.26
CA PHE A 602 25.15 60.55 -1.57
C PHE A 602 24.26 60.74 -2.83
N GLY A 603 24.84 60.32 -3.96
CA GLY A 603 24.27 59.65 -5.15
C GLY A 603 22.79 59.74 -5.55
N SER A 604 22.56 60.31 -6.75
CA SER A 604 21.66 59.79 -7.80
C SER A 604 21.77 60.64 -9.07
N SER A 605 21.92 60.01 -10.24
CA SER A 605 21.52 60.50 -11.59
C SER A 605 22.08 59.53 -12.64
N ASP A 606 21.29 58.67 -13.28
CA ASP A 606 20.44 58.93 -14.46
C ASP A 606 21.18 59.14 -15.80
N ASN A 607 20.94 58.16 -16.67
CA ASN A 607 20.47 58.22 -18.07
C ASN A 607 21.28 58.78 -19.26
N SER A 608 21.02 58.05 -20.37
CA SER A 608 21.05 58.41 -21.81
C SER A 608 22.44 58.36 -22.48
N ALA A 609 22.60 58.01 -23.76
CA ALA A 609 21.74 57.89 -24.94
C ALA A 609 22.41 56.87 -25.91
N SER A 610 21.97 56.48 -27.10
CA SER A 610 21.15 57.14 -28.12
C SER A 610 20.69 56.12 -29.19
N GLU A 611 19.75 56.59 -30.02
CA GLU A 611 18.87 55.90 -30.95
C GLU A 611 19.53 55.34 -32.23
N THR A 612 18.83 54.38 -32.87
CA THR A 612 18.48 54.45 -34.31
C THR A 612 17.36 53.45 -34.66
N ARG A 613 16.40 53.93 -35.47
CA ARG A 613 15.29 53.24 -36.18
C ARG A 613 15.41 53.65 -37.67
N PRO A 614 14.66 53.12 -38.67
CA PRO A 614 13.43 52.27 -38.67
C PRO A 614 13.58 51.02 -39.59
N GLU A 615 12.63 50.09 -39.79
CA GLU A 615 11.36 50.16 -40.56
C GLU A 615 10.47 48.91 -40.33
N ASN A 616 9.16 49.07 -40.58
CA ASN A 616 8.07 48.09 -40.46
C ASN A 616 7.83 47.30 -41.77
N LEU A 617 7.30 46.06 -41.69
CA LEU A 617 6.08 45.58 -42.38
C LEU A 617 5.83 44.08 -42.17
N GLY A 618 4.58 43.71 -41.86
CA GLY A 618 4.07 42.32 -41.97
C GLY A 618 3.24 41.77 -40.80
N ALA A 619 2.02 42.27 -40.63
CA ALA A 619 1.02 41.69 -39.73
C ALA A 619 0.22 40.57 -40.42
N THR A 620 -0.18 39.54 -39.65
CA THR A 620 -1.49 38.89 -39.83
C THR A 620 -2.15 38.72 -38.46
N ALA A 621 -3.43 39.06 -38.43
CA ALA A 621 -4.23 39.29 -37.23
C ALA A 621 -4.91 38.00 -36.72
N ALA A 622 -5.06 37.89 -35.40
CA ALA A 622 -6.16 37.17 -34.77
C ALA A 622 -6.45 37.69 -33.34
N THR A 623 -7.56 38.40 -33.24
CA THR A 623 -8.51 38.55 -32.11
C THR A 623 -8.00 39.05 -30.75
N ALA A 624 -8.25 40.34 -30.52
CA ALA A 624 -8.22 41.03 -29.25
C ALA A 624 -9.46 40.69 -28.39
N SER A 625 -9.32 39.75 -27.46
CA SER A 625 -10.20 39.65 -26.27
C SER A 625 -9.52 39.09 -25.02
N ASP A 626 -8.33 38.49 -25.13
CA ASP A 626 -7.67 37.78 -24.01
C ASP A 626 -6.65 38.61 -23.21
N GLY A 627 -6.31 39.82 -23.66
CA GLY A 627 -5.22 40.62 -23.08
C GLY A 627 -5.51 41.17 -21.68
N LEU A 628 -6.78 41.46 -21.38
CA LEU A 628 -7.19 42.01 -20.08
C LEU A 628 -7.19 40.93 -18.99
N SER A 629 -7.67 39.71 -19.26
CA SER A 629 -7.62 38.61 -18.30
C SER A 629 -6.20 38.13 -18.04
N ASP A 630 -5.32 38.09 -19.05
CA ASP A 630 -3.94 37.62 -18.89
C ASP A 630 -3.10 38.59 -18.04
N MET A 631 -3.29 39.91 -18.21
CA MET A 631 -2.64 40.93 -17.37
C MET A 631 -3.17 40.93 -15.93
N PHE A 632 -4.48 40.77 -15.73
CA PHE A 632 -5.07 40.64 -14.39
C PHE A 632 -4.64 39.33 -13.69
N ILE A 633 -4.49 38.22 -14.42
CA ILE A 633 -4.01 36.95 -13.87
C ILE A 633 -2.52 37.05 -13.52
N LYS A 634 -1.70 37.65 -14.37
CA LYS A 634 -0.27 37.85 -14.11
C LYS A 634 -0.02 38.76 -12.90
N THR A 635 -0.82 39.81 -12.73
CA THR A 635 -0.74 40.74 -11.58
C THR A 635 -1.30 40.14 -10.29
N LEU A 636 -2.42 39.42 -10.33
CA LEU A 636 -2.96 38.74 -9.15
C LEU A 636 -2.00 37.66 -8.63
N VAL A 637 -1.36 36.92 -9.54
CA VAL A 637 -0.42 35.86 -9.18
C VAL A 637 0.91 36.42 -8.65
N SER A 638 1.42 37.53 -9.18
CA SER A 638 2.63 38.16 -8.63
C SER A 638 2.39 38.74 -7.24
N VAL A 639 1.27 39.42 -7.01
CA VAL A 639 0.90 40.00 -5.70
C VAL A 639 0.65 38.90 -4.66
N SER A 640 -0.02 37.80 -5.04
CA SER A 640 -0.33 36.70 -4.12
C SER A 640 0.92 35.92 -3.67
N ILE A 641 1.94 35.75 -4.52
CA ILE A 641 3.16 35.03 -4.13
C ILE A 641 4.00 35.83 -3.11
N PHE A 642 4.00 37.15 -3.21
CA PHE A 642 4.65 38.03 -2.23
C PHE A 642 3.86 38.11 -0.91
N SER A 643 2.52 38.17 -0.97
CA SER A 643 1.68 38.17 0.25
C SER A 643 1.72 36.82 0.98
N VAL A 644 1.73 35.69 0.25
CA VAL A 644 1.86 34.34 0.83
C VAL A 644 3.23 34.14 1.47
N SER A 645 4.28 34.77 0.95
CA SER A 645 5.60 34.76 1.58
C SER A 645 5.60 35.52 2.92
N ALA A 646 4.90 36.65 3.02
CA ALA A 646 4.73 37.36 4.29
C ALA A 646 3.80 36.64 5.27
N ALA A 647 2.71 36.02 4.77
CA ALA A 647 1.75 35.26 5.57
C ALA A 647 2.33 33.92 6.08
N THR A 648 3.27 33.32 5.34
CA THR A 648 4.08 32.19 5.79
C THR A 648 5.04 32.64 6.89
N PHE A 649 5.72 33.79 6.79
CA PHE A 649 6.48 34.35 7.92
C PHE A 649 5.63 34.60 9.17
N ALA A 650 4.39 35.08 9.02
CA ALA A 650 3.43 35.21 10.13
C ALA A 650 2.86 33.86 10.63
N PHE A 651 2.93 32.79 9.83
CA PHE A 651 2.65 31.41 10.29
C PHE A 651 3.76 30.89 11.21
N LEU A 652 4.96 31.46 11.09
CA LEU A 652 6.20 30.98 11.69
C LEU A 652 6.68 31.82 12.88
N ALA A 653 5.99 32.92 13.22
CA ALA A 653 6.32 33.78 14.36
C ALA A 653 5.83 33.20 15.71
N PHE A 654 6.25 31.99 16.05
CA PHE A 654 6.24 31.48 17.42
C PHE A 654 7.67 31.11 17.82
N ARG A 655 8.46 32.13 18.14
CA ARG A 655 9.66 31.96 18.95
C ARG A 655 9.25 31.39 20.32
N ARG A 656 9.94 30.33 20.74
CA ARG A 656 9.91 29.70 22.07
C ARG A 656 9.40 30.62 23.19
N LYS A 657 8.27 30.29 23.81
CA LYS A 657 8.16 30.49 25.27
C LYS A 657 8.93 29.35 25.92
N ARG A 658 10.13 29.65 26.42
CA ARG A 658 10.84 28.78 27.35
C ARG A 658 9.95 28.62 28.59
N VAL A 659 9.62 27.39 28.95
CA VAL A 659 9.49 26.94 30.34
C VAL A 659 10.31 25.66 30.44
#